data_AF-A0A1E5V3V6-F1
#
_entry.id   AF-A0A1E5V3V6-F1
#
_cell.length_a   1.000
_cell.length_b   1.000
_cell.length_c   1.000
_cell.angle_alpha   90.00
_cell.angle_beta   90.00
_cell.angle_gamma   90.00
#
_symmetry.space_group_name_H-M   'P 1'
#
loop_
_entity.id
_entity.type
_entity.pdbx_description
1 polymer ?
#
loop_
_entity_poly.entity_id
_entity_poly.type
_entity_poly.pdbx_seq_one_letter_code
_entity_poly.pdbx_strand_id
1 'polypeptide(L)'
;LPPKRSRPLRSGWEEMEVLCIGTADTKLEELLFLATRLRSALAATGSDPKVQVSIVDVSTTEKTTAQDFKDIKFISRNTVLSYHLGVDHHNLPDDRGEAIALVSKALQSFLKKRYNSGTLVGAVGLGGSGGTALIAPALRSLPLGVPKLIVSTVASGHTAPYVGTSDLVLFPSVVDICGINSISRVMLSNAAAAFAGMVHGILLASNESDETATKPTIGITMFGVTTPCVNAVKDRLNKEGYETLIFHATGVGGKAMEELVTGGFIQGVLDVTTTEVADHIVGGVMACDESRLDAIIENKIPLVLMQVSLMRTTVEENKKFARFIANKINKSSSKVAVCLPQKGISAIDAPGMPFYDPEATSTLLSELNTLIQRTDTREVKLLPYHINDPEFANALVDAFLGMDVKACSTAQPQQDGNIKKSCSGQKILDSSIIWRPPVDFPNAKPETLQKTRSILNKLKQHISEGIPVIGAGAGTGISAKFEEAGGVDLIVVYNSGRFRMAGRGSLAGLLPFADANAIVLEMANEVLPVVKGVPVLAGVCATDPFRRMEYFIKQLETIGFYGVQNFPTVGLFDGNFRQNLEETGMGYSLEVEMISRAHNMGLLTTPYAFNPEEAAAMAKVGAHIIVAHMGLTTAGSIGAKTAVTLDDSAVRVQAIADAALRINPDTIVLCHGGTLPIFWKPLVPYLDPKRQSSS
;
A
#
# COMPACT_ATOMS: atom_id res chain seq x y z
N LEU A 1 -21.46 -14.81 -4.94
CA LEU A 1 -22.46 -13.88 -5.50
C LEU A 1 -23.17 -13.17 -4.35
N PRO A 2 -23.58 -11.89 -4.43
CA PRO A 2 -24.39 -11.28 -3.37
C PRO A 2 -25.65 -12.12 -3.14
N PRO A 3 -26.11 -12.29 -1.89
CA PRO A 3 -27.38 -12.95 -1.65
C PRO A 3 -28.45 -12.18 -2.41
N LYS A 4 -29.30 -12.90 -3.16
CA LYS A 4 -30.41 -12.34 -3.94
C LYS A 4 -31.34 -11.55 -3.01
N ARG A 5 -31.05 -10.27 -2.73
CA ARG A 5 -32.13 -9.30 -2.51
C ARG A 5 -32.91 -9.35 -3.79
N SER A 6 -34.12 -9.89 -3.70
CA SER A 6 -35.09 -10.07 -4.76
C SER A 6 -34.94 -8.96 -5.81
N ARG A 7 -34.25 -9.25 -6.92
CA ARG A 7 -34.38 -8.42 -8.11
C ARG A 7 -35.88 -8.46 -8.41
N PRO A 8 -36.59 -7.33 -8.46
CA PRO A 8 -37.92 -7.36 -9.04
C PRO A 8 -37.68 -7.68 -10.52
N LEU A 9 -37.78 -8.97 -10.87
CA LEU A 9 -37.93 -9.40 -12.25
C LEU A 9 -39.30 -8.88 -12.69
N ARG A 10 -39.35 -7.59 -13.02
CA ARG A 10 -40.49 -7.02 -13.74
C ARG A 10 -40.45 -7.62 -15.13
N SER A 11 -41.60 -8.14 -15.54
CA SER A 11 -41.89 -8.79 -16.81
C SER A 11 -41.92 -7.81 -17.99
N GLY A 12 -40.90 -6.96 -18.12
CA GLY A 12 -40.70 -6.06 -19.25
C GLY A 12 -39.22 -5.99 -19.53
N TRP A 13 -38.82 -6.27 -20.77
CA TRP A 13 -37.44 -6.21 -21.24
C TRP A 13 -36.97 -4.75 -21.28
N GLU A 14 -36.69 -4.14 -20.13
CA GLU A 14 -35.90 -2.90 -20.10
C GLU A 14 -34.45 -3.27 -20.50
N GLU A 15 -33.93 -2.61 -21.55
CA GLU A 15 -32.57 -2.84 -22.03
C GLU A 15 -31.56 -2.61 -20.89
N MET A 16 -30.75 -3.63 -20.63
CA MET A 16 -29.63 -3.54 -19.70
C MET A 16 -28.59 -2.55 -20.24
N GLU A 17 -27.97 -1.75 -19.38
CA GLU A 17 -27.09 -0.66 -19.78
C GLU A 17 -25.74 -0.75 -19.06
N VAL A 18 -24.67 -0.44 -19.79
CA VAL A 18 -23.35 -0.11 -19.23
C VAL A 18 -22.99 1.33 -19.59
N LEU A 19 -22.35 2.02 -18.65
CA LEU A 19 -22.01 3.43 -18.78
C LEU A 19 -20.52 3.62 -19.02
N CYS A 20 -20.17 4.39 -20.05
CA CYS A 20 -18.82 4.91 -20.30
C CYS A 20 -18.75 6.36 -19.82
N ILE A 21 -17.98 6.62 -18.76
CA ILE A 21 -18.01 7.89 -18.03
C ILE A 21 -16.69 8.66 -18.24
N GLY A 22 -16.78 9.95 -18.56
CA GLY A 22 -15.60 10.80 -18.72
C GLY A 22 -15.92 12.28 -18.87
N THR A 23 -14.90 13.12 -18.74
CA THR A 23 -15.00 14.57 -19.00
C THR A 23 -14.92 14.82 -20.50
N ALA A 24 -16.08 14.88 -21.17
CA ALA A 24 -16.15 14.98 -22.63
C ALA A 24 -15.52 16.29 -23.16
N ASP A 25 -15.56 17.39 -22.41
CA ASP A 25 -14.93 18.66 -22.75
C ASP A 25 -13.43 18.57 -23.08
N THR A 26 -12.76 17.54 -22.58
CA THR A 26 -11.31 17.33 -22.68
C THR A 26 -10.93 15.98 -23.26
N LYS A 27 -11.82 14.98 -23.22
CA LYS A 27 -11.52 13.58 -23.56
C LYS A 27 -12.61 12.90 -24.37
N LEU A 28 -13.36 13.66 -25.17
CA LEU A 28 -14.47 13.12 -25.97
C LEU A 28 -13.99 12.06 -26.96
N GLU A 29 -12.85 12.27 -27.63
CA GLU A 29 -12.32 11.32 -28.63
C GLU A 29 -12.02 9.96 -28.00
N GLU A 30 -11.36 9.96 -26.84
CA GLU A 30 -10.98 8.75 -26.10
C GLU A 30 -12.19 8.05 -25.50
N LEU A 31 -13.17 8.82 -25.01
CA LEU A 31 -14.43 8.31 -24.49
C LEU A 31 -15.28 7.64 -25.57
N LEU A 32 -15.36 8.24 -26.76
CA LEU A 32 -16.01 7.64 -27.93
C LEU A 32 -15.29 6.37 -28.38
N PHE A 33 -13.96 6.38 -28.39
CA PHE A 33 -13.17 5.20 -28.74
C PHE A 33 -13.41 4.05 -27.75
N LEU A 34 -13.38 4.32 -26.44
CA LEU A 34 -13.64 3.32 -25.40
C LEU A 34 -15.06 2.74 -25.52
N ALA A 35 -16.08 3.60 -25.65
CA ALA A 35 -17.46 3.17 -25.79
C ALA A 35 -17.69 2.33 -27.05
N THR A 36 -17.08 2.71 -28.17
CA THR A 36 -17.15 1.96 -29.43
C THR A 36 -16.53 0.58 -29.28
N ARG A 37 -15.34 0.48 -28.67
CA ARG A 37 -14.66 -0.80 -28.43
C ARG A 37 -15.43 -1.69 -27.47
N LEU A 38 -15.99 -1.13 -26.40
CA LEU A 38 -16.80 -1.87 -25.45
C LEU A 38 -18.06 -2.44 -26.12
N ARG A 39 -18.76 -1.62 -26.91
CA ARG A 39 -19.93 -2.08 -27.66
C ARG A 39 -19.60 -3.22 -28.62
N SER A 40 -18.50 -3.10 -29.37
CA SER A 40 -18.04 -4.19 -30.25
C SER A 40 -17.69 -5.46 -29.48
N ALA A 41 -17.04 -5.34 -28.32
CA ALA A 41 -16.68 -6.49 -27.49
C ALA A 41 -17.92 -7.19 -26.92
N LEU A 42 -18.92 -6.44 -26.42
CA LEU A 42 -20.19 -6.99 -25.92
C LEU A 42 -21.06 -7.61 -27.03
N ALA A 43 -20.99 -7.09 -28.25
CA ALA A 43 -21.67 -7.70 -29.40
C ALA A 43 -21.03 -9.03 -29.81
N ALA A 44 -19.71 -9.15 -29.71
CA ALA A 44 -18.98 -10.36 -30.08
C ALA A 44 -19.24 -11.54 -29.12
N THR A 45 -19.65 -11.28 -27.88
CA THR A 45 -19.93 -12.33 -26.87
C THR A 45 -21.30 -12.98 -27.03
N GLY A 46 -22.13 -12.55 -27.98
CA GLY A 46 -23.41 -13.19 -28.29
C GLY A 46 -24.45 -13.16 -27.16
N SER A 47 -24.24 -12.31 -26.15
CA SER A 47 -25.05 -12.26 -24.92
C SER A 47 -26.46 -11.71 -25.21
N ASP A 48 -27.46 -12.56 -25.02
CA ASP A 48 -28.86 -12.20 -24.77
C ASP A 48 -29.07 -12.29 -23.25
N PRO A 49 -29.50 -11.23 -22.54
CA PRO A 49 -30.07 -9.97 -23.01
C PRO A 49 -29.07 -8.97 -23.62
N LYS A 50 -29.55 -8.20 -24.60
CA LYS A 50 -28.80 -7.13 -25.29
C LYS A 50 -28.41 -6.02 -24.32
N VAL A 51 -27.10 -5.76 -24.19
CA VAL A 51 -26.54 -4.69 -23.34
C VAL A 51 -26.30 -3.43 -24.17
N GLN A 52 -26.98 -2.34 -23.83
CA GLN A 52 -26.76 -1.00 -24.39
C GLN A 52 -25.52 -0.36 -23.77
N VAL A 53 -24.72 0.34 -24.60
CA VAL A 53 -23.60 1.16 -24.14
C VAL A 53 -23.97 2.62 -24.28
N SER A 54 -23.87 3.38 -23.20
CA SER A 54 -24.14 4.83 -23.17
C SER A 54 -22.93 5.61 -22.68
N ILE A 55 -22.70 6.79 -23.24
CA ILE A 55 -21.68 7.73 -22.77
C ILE A 55 -22.31 8.67 -21.75
N VAL A 56 -21.60 8.93 -20.66
CA VAL A 56 -21.99 9.89 -19.62
C VAL A 56 -20.91 10.95 -19.52
N ASP A 57 -21.29 12.18 -19.84
CA ASP A 57 -20.44 13.34 -19.69
C ASP A 57 -20.48 13.86 -18.25
N VAL A 58 -19.31 14.04 -17.66
CA VAL A 58 -19.10 14.60 -16.32
C VAL A 58 -18.14 15.80 -16.34
N SER A 59 -18.11 16.51 -17.46
CA SER A 59 -17.34 17.75 -17.63
C SER A 59 -17.70 18.79 -16.57
N THR A 60 -16.68 19.48 -16.05
CA THR A 60 -16.86 20.61 -15.13
C THR A 60 -16.98 21.94 -15.85
N THR A 61 -16.60 22.02 -17.14
CA THR A 61 -16.73 23.26 -17.94
C THR A 61 -18.01 23.28 -18.77
N GLU A 62 -18.52 24.48 -19.10
CA GLU A 62 -19.73 24.68 -19.91
C GLU A 62 -19.56 24.33 -21.41
N LYS A 63 -18.42 23.79 -21.83
CA LYS A 63 -18.20 23.41 -23.23
C LYS A 63 -19.16 22.30 -23.64
N THR A 64 -20.26 22.70 -24.28
CA THR A 64 -21.27 21.78 -24.80
C THR A 64 -20.66 20.92 -25.90
N THR A 65 -20.58 19.61 -25.66
CA THR A 65 -20.10 18.59 -26.60
C THR A 65 -21.23 17.75 -27.19
N ALA A 66 -22.47 18.27 -27.16
CA ALA A 66 -23.63 17.58 -27.70
C ALA A 66 -23.51 17.42 -29.23
N GLN A 67 -23.17 16.20 -29.65
CA GLN A 67 -23.25 15.74 -31.03
C GLN A 67 -24.16 14.50 -31.05
N ASP A 68 -25.01 14.39 -32.07
CA ASP A 68 -25.77 13.17 -32.33
C ASP A 68 -24.82 12.08 -32.83
N PHE A 69 -24.34 11.24 -31.91
CA PHE A 69 -23.64 10.02 -32.24
C PHE A 69 -24.68 8.99 -32.66
N LYS A 70 -24.76 8.71 -33.98
CA LYS A 70 -25.85 7.94 -34.62
C LYS A 70 -26.21 6.61 -33.92
N ASP A 71 -25.32 6.03 -33.12
CA ASP A 71 -25.49 4.69 -32.56
C ASP A 71 -25.05 4.53 -31.08
N ILE A 72 -24.67 5.61 -30.38
CA ILE A 72 -24.30 5.56 -28.95
C ILE A 72 -25.03 6.69 -28.23
N LYS A 73 -25.86 6.31 -27.25
CA LYS A 73 -26.62 7.27 -26.45
C LYS A 73 -25.67 8.13 -25.61
N PHE A 74 -25.84 9.45 -25.69
CA PHE A 74 -25.03 10.42 -24.95
C PHE A 74 -25.86 11.09 -23.85
N ILE A 75 -25.40 11.01 -22.62
CA ILE A 75 -26.03 11.59 -21.43
C ILE A 75 -25.19 12.80 -21.02
N SER A 76 -25.77 14.00 -21.08
CA SER A 76 -25.06 15.25 -20.83
C SER A 76 -24.76 15.48 -19.34
N ARG A 77 -23.75 16.30 -19.06
CA ARG A 77 -23.45 16.77 -17.69
C ARG A 77 -24.68 17.34 -16.96
N ASN A 78 -25.56 18.05 -17.66
CA ASN A 78 -26.75 18.66 -17.06
C ASN A 78 -27.74 17.59 -16.55
N THR A 79 -27.87 16.47 -17.27
CA THR A 79 -28.66 15.34 -16.80
C THR A 79 -28.04 14.66 -15.58
N VAL A 80 -26.72 14.62 -15.45
CA VAL A 80 -26.07 14.10 -14.24
C VAL A 80 -26.28 15.05 -13.07
N LEU A 81 -26.07 16.36 -13.27
CA LEU A 81 -26.22 17.40 -12.26
C LEU A 81 -27.64 17.50 -11.71
N SER A 82 -28.68 17.19 -12.49
CA SER A 82 -30.08 17.18 -12.03
C SER A 82 -30.39 16.14 -10.95
N TYR A 83 -29.46 15.24 -10.63
CA TYR A 83 -29.61 14.23 -9.57
C TYR A 83 -29.06 14.71 -8.21
N HIS A 84 -28.56 15.96 -8.14
CA HIS A 84 -28.15 16.58 -6.87
C HIS A 84 -29.05 17.79 -6.56
N LEU A 85 -29.73 17.75 -5.41
CA LEU A 85 -30.60 18.84 -4.96
C LEU A 85 -29.76 20.06 -4.60
N GLY A 86 -30.20 21.25 -5.03
CA GLY A 86 -29.58 22.53 -4.67
C GLY A 86 -28.40 22.97 -5.55
N VAL A 87 -28.17 22.32 -6.69
CA VAL A 87 -27.15 22.73 -7.67
C VAL A 87 -27.79 23.61 -8.74
N ASP A 88 -27.26 24.82 -8.93
CA ASP A 88 -27.49 25.57 -10.17
C ASP A 88 -26.78 24.83 -11.31
N HIS A 89 -27.56 24.17 -12.17
CA HIS A 89 -27.03 23.39 -13.29
C HIS A 89 -26.23 24.24 -14.29
N HIS A 90 -26.38 25.57 -14.22
CA HIS A 90 -25.68 26.53 -15.05
C HIS A 90 -24.35 26.98 -14.44
N ASN A 91 -24.23 27.10 -13.11
CA ASN A 91 -23.02 27.63 -12.47
C ASN A 91 -22.39 26.63 -11.48
N LEU A 92 -21.33 25.94 -11.93
CA LEU A 92 -20.44 25.20 -11.03
C LEU A 92 -19.42 26.17 -10.39
N PRO A 93 -18.87 25.83 -9.20
CA PRO A 93 -17.83 26.65 -8.56
C PRO A 93 -16.62 26.88 -9.47
N ASP A 94 -16.01 28.06 -9.36
CA ASP A 94 -14.77 28.41 -10.09
C ASP A 94 -13.59 27.55 -9.65
N ASP A 95 -13.57 27.12 -8.38
CA ASP A 95 -12.56 26.18 -7.89
C ASP A 95 -12.78 24.80 -8.50
N ARG A 96 -11.76 24.32 -9.22
CA ARG A 96 -11.80 23.04 -9.92
C ARG A 96 -12.02 21.86 -8.97
N GLY A 97 -11.47 21.90 -7.76
CA GLY A 97 -11.61 20.84 -6.77
C GLY A 97 -13.03 20.75 -6.24
N GLU A 98 -13.63 21.89 -5.90
CA GLU A 98 -15.03 21.99 -5.49
C GLU A 98 -15.99 21.54 -6.58
N ALA A 99 -15.76 21.96 -7.83
CA ALA A 99 -16.55 21.52 -8.97
C ALA A 99 -16.46 20.00 -9.18
N ILE A 100 -15.26 19.41 -9.08
CA ILE A 100 -15.06 17.95 -9.15
C ILE A 100 -15.84 17.24 -8.04
N ALA A 101 -15.77 17.73 -6.80
CA ALA A 101 -16.46 17.11 -5.66
C ALA A 101 -17.98 17.13 -5.83
N LEU A 102 -18.53 18.24 -6.33
CA LEU A 102 -19.95 18.40 -6.58
C LEU A 102 -20.43 17.48 -7.70
N VAL A 103 -19.75 17.46 -8.84
CA VAL A 103 -20.08 16.57 -9.97
C VAL A 103 -19.95 15.10 -9.56
N SER A 104 -18.94 14.74 -8.75
CA SER A 104 -18.79 13.39 -8.22
C SER A 104 -20.00 12.95 -7.38
N LYS A 105 -20.50 13.82 -6.49
CA LYS A 105 -21.73 13.55 -5.71
C LYS A 105 -22.97 13.42 -6.58
N ALA A 106 -23.11 14.26 -7.61
CA ALA A 106 -24.21 14.15 -8.57
C ALA A 106 -24.15 12.82 -9.35
N LEU A 107 -22.96 12.43 -9.81
CA LEU A 107 -22.71 11.15 -10.47
C LEU A 107 -23.04 9.97 -9.55
N GLN A 108 -22.67 10.03 -8.28
CA GLN A 108 -23.01 9.00 -7.29
C GLN A 108 -24.52 8.79 -7.17
N SER A 109 -25.30 9.88 -7.03
CA SER A 109 -26.76 9.80 -6.99
C SER A 109 -27.35 9.26 -8.29
N PHE A 110 -26.81 9.68 -9.43
CA PHE A 110 -27.21 9.21 -10.75
C PHE A 110 -27.01 7.70 -10.91
N LEU A 111 -25.81 7.19 -10.59
CA LEU A 111 -25.49 5.77 -10.67
C LEU A 111 -26.34 4.93 -9.71
N LYS A 112 -26.51 5.39 -8.46
CA LYS A 112 -27.33 4.68 -7.46
C LYS A 112 -28.79 4.55 -7.92
N LYS A 113 -29.36 5.61 -8.52
CA LYS A 113 -30.74 5.57 -9.03
C LYS A 113 -30.87 4.62 -10.23
N ARG A 114 -29.91 4.61 -11.16
CA ARG A 114 -29.87 3.67 -12.30
C ARG A 114 -29.67 2.21 -11.88
N TYR A 115 -28.84 1.99 -10.86
CA TYR A 115 -28.67 0.66 -10.28
C TYR A 115 -29.95 0.16 -9.60
N ASN A 116 -30.59 1.02 -8.80
CA ASN A 116 -31.83 0.67 -8.10
C ASN A 116 -33.03 0.44 -9.04
N SER A 117 -33.04 1.04 -10.23
CA SER A 117 -34.03 0.72 -11.26
C SER A 117 -33.79 -0.64 -11.94
N GLY A 118 -32.64 -1.28 -11.71
CA GLY A 118 -32.29 -2.57 -12.29
C GLY A 118 -31.73 -2.49 -13.72
N THR A 119 -31.48 -1.29 -14.24
CA THR A 119 -31.01 -1.08 -15.63
C THR A 119 -29.49 -1.08 -15.75
N LEU A 120 -28.76 -0.63 -14.72
CA LEU A 120 -27.30 -0.56 -14.75
C LEU A 120 -26.64 -1.91 -14.43
N VAL A 121 -25.88 -2.45 -15.37
CA VAL A 121 -25.09 -3.69 -15.18
C VAL A 121 -23.67 -3.40 -14.71
N GLY A 122 -23.09 -2.28 -15.13
CA GLY A 122 -21.75 -1.87 -14.72
C GLY A 122 -21.37 -0.52 -15.30
N ALA A 123 -20.27 0.06 -14.83
CA ALA A 123 -19.75 1.31 -15.37
C ALA A 123 -18.22 1.30 -15.52
N VAL A 124 -17.76 1.86 -16.63
CA VAL A 124 -16.34 2.06 -16.95
C VAL A 124 -16.07 3.55 -17.14
N GLY A 125 -14.94 4.04 -16.66
CA GLY A 125 -14.52 5.43 -16.84
C GLY A 125 -13.12 5.56 -17.40
N LEU A 126 -12.75 6.78 -17.77
CA LEU A 126 -11.37 7.15 -18.04
C LEU A 126 -11.03 8.55 -17.56
N GLY A 127 -9.78 8.79 -17.17
CA GLY A 127 -9.34 10.12 -16.78
C GLY A 127 -7.92 10.21 -16.26
N GLY A 128 -7.43 11.45 -16.19
CA GLY A 128 -6.21 11.76 -15.44
C GLY A 128 -6.44 11.69 -13.92
N SER A 129 -5.59 12.34 -13.12
CA SER A 129 -5.78 12.41 -11.66
C SER A 129 -7.14 13.01 -11.27
N GLY A 130 -7.51 14.16 -11.83
CA GLY A 130 -8.79 14.83 -11.54
C GLY A 130 -10.01 14.04 -12.01
N GLY A 131 -9.96 13.43 -13.20
CA GLY A 131 -11.05 12.58 -13.71
C GLY A 131 -11.21 11.30 -12.89
N THR A 132 -10.10 10.69 -12.47
CA THR A 132 -10.12 9.52 -11.57
C THR A 132 -10.70 9.89 -10.21
N ALA A 133 -10.31 11.03 -9.64
CA ALA A 133 -10.85 11.56 -8.39
C ALA A 133 -12.35 11.88 -8.46
N LEU A 134 -12.85 12.30 -9.63
CA LEU A 134 -14.27 12.55 -9.88
C LEU A 134 -15.07 11.24 -9.95
N ILE A 135 -14.60 10.29 -10.76
CA ILE A 135 -15.35 9.07 -11.12
C ILE A 135 -15.28 8.00 -10.02
N ALA A 136 -14.11 7.81 -9.38
CA ALA A 136 -13.89 6.72 -8.43
C ALA A 136 -14.87 6.72 -7.23
N PRO A 137 -15.15 7.86 -6.55
CA PRO A 137 -16.11 7.90 -5.45
C PRO A 137 -17.53 7.47 -5.86
N ALA A 138 -17.94 7.80 -7.08
CA ALA A 138 -19.24 7.40 -7.60
C ALA A 138 -19.27 5.91 -7.95
N LEU A 139 -18.22 5.36 -8.60
CA LEU A 139 -18.16 3.94 -8.94
C LEU A 139 -18.08 3.03 -7.72
N ARG A 140 -17.30 3.38 -6.70
CA ARG A 140 -17.20 2.59 -5.46
C ARG A 140 -18.49 2.57 -4.63
N SER A 141 -19.42 3.50 -4.91
CA SER A 141 -20.74 3.50 -4.27
C SER A 141 -21.68 2.42 -4.81
N LEU A 142 -21.35 1.84 -5.97
CA LEU A 142 -22.08 0.69 -6.50
C LEU A 142 -21.72 -0.56 -5.69
N PRO A 143 -22.67 -1.50 -5.50
CA PRO A 143 -22.41 -2.70 -4.71
C PRO A 143 -21.23 -3.53 -5.22
N LEU A 144 -20.58 -4.23 -4.29
CA LEU A 144 -19.52 -5.19 -4.61
C LEU A 144 -20.03 -6.24 -5.62
N GLY A 145 -19.16 -6.59 -6.57
CA GLY A 145 -19.47 -7.50 -7.66
C GLY A 145 -19.99 -6.80 -8.91
N VAL A 146 -20.56 -5.59 -8.83
CA VAL A 146 -20.91 -4.81 -10.03
C VAL A 146 -19.61 -4.41 -10.76
N PRO A 147 -19.44 -4.66 -12.07
CA PRO A 147 -18.23 -4.28 -12.80
C PRO A 147 -18.00 -2.78 -12.73
N LYS A 148 -16.83 -2.41 -12.21
CA LYS A 148 -16.39 -1.03 -12.02
C LYS A 148 -14.91 -0.90 -12.38
N LEU A 149 -14.61 -0.15 -13.45
CA LEU A 149 -13.25 -0.01 -13.99
C LEU A 149 -12.97 1.45 -14.37
N ILE A 150 -11.76 1.94 -14.12
CA ILE A 150 -11.29 3.23 -14.64
C ILE A 150 -9.96 3.06 -15.35
N VAL A 151 -9.88 3.51 -16.61
CA VAL A 151 -8.58 3.71 -17.27
C VAL A 151 -7.96 5.00 -16.75
N SER A 152 -6.92 4.87 -15.93
CA SER A 152 -6.39 5.96 -15.12
C SER A 152 -4.90 6.18 -15.36
N THR A 153 -4.49 7.45 -15.47
CA THR A 153 -3.06 7.83 -15.50
C THR A 153 -2.38 7.68 -14.14
N VAL A 154 -3.16 7.54 -13.06
CA VAL A 154 -2.67 7.41 -11.68
C VAL A 154 -2.93 6.03 -11.08
N ALA A 155 -3.18 5.02 -11.92
CA ALA A 155 -3.33 3.63 -11.47
C ALA A 155 -2.04 3.06 -10.83
N SER A 156 -0.87 3.51 -11.28
CA SER A 156 0.44 3.12 -10.72
C SER A 156 0.92 4.16 -9.72
N GLY A 157 0.44 4.07 -8.47
CA GLY A 157 0.76 5.01 -7.39
C GLY A 157 -0.02 4.74 -6.11
N HIS A 158 -0.29 5.78 -5.32
CA HIS A 158 -1.14 5.67 -4.13
C HIS A 158 -2.62 5.63 -4.52
N THR A 159 -3.19 4.43 -4.59
CA THR A 159 -4.55 4.21 -5.12
C THR A 159 -5.64 4.07 -4.06
N ALA A 160 -5.25 3.99 -2.77
CA ALA A 160 -6.19 3.83 -1.66
C ALA A 160 -7.32 4.89 -1.63
N PRO A 161 -7.08 6.18 -1.93
CA PRO A 161 -8.16 7.18 -1.95
C PRO A 161 -9.21 6.95 -3.05
N TYR A 162 -8.82 6.27 -4.14
CA TYR A 162 -9.70 5.96 -5.27
C TYR A 162 -10.44 4.64 -5.05
N VAL A 163 -9.72 3.56 -4.78
CA VAL A 163 -10.27 2.20 -4.65
C VAL A 163 -10.99 2.00 -3.33
N GLY A 164 -10.45 2.56 -2.23
CA GLY A 164 -10.94 2.30 -0.88
C GLY A 164 -10.95 0.80 -0.57
N THR A 165 -12.09 0.33 -0.08
CA THR A 165 -12.38 -1.09 0.23
C THR A 165 -13.24 -1.77 -0.83
N SER A 166 -13.46 -1.11 -1.97
CA SER A 166 -14.24 -1.65 -3.08
C SER A 166 -13.42 -2.57 -3.99
N ASP A 167 -14.11 -3.23 -4.90
CA ASP A 167 -13.60 -3.99 -6.04
C ASP A 167 -13.38 -3.12 -7.30
N LEU A 168 -13.16 -1.81 -7.12
CA LEU A 168 -12.82 -0.88 -8.22
C LEU A 168 -11.48 -1.24 -8.86
N VAL A 169 -11.50 -1.49 -10.17
CA VAL A 169 -10.29 -1.78 -10.95
C VAL A 169 -9.75 -0.49 -11.56
N LEU A 170 -8.49 -0.15 -11.26
CA LEU A 170 -7.76 0.90 -11.97
C LEU A 170 -6.88 0.26 -13.04
N PHE A 171 -7.19 0.50 -14.30
CA PHE A 171 -6.43 0.03 -15.45
C PHE A 171 -5.39 1.11 -15.83
N PRO A 172 -4.08 0.86 -15.77
CA PRO A 172 -3.08 1.87 -16.12
C PRO A 172 -3.22 2.32 -17.58
N SER A 173 -3.28 3.63 -17.82
CA SER A 173 -3.30 4.18 -19.19
C SER A 173 -1.95 4.10 -19.90
N VAL A 174 -0.86 3.86 -19.14
CA VAL A 174 0.57 3.82 -19.55
C VAL A 174 1.11 5.18 -19.99
N VAL A 175 0.43 5.85 -20.92
CA VAL A 175 0.70 7.23 -21.34
C VAL A 175 -0.42 8.15 -20.83
N ASP A 176 -0.18 9.46 -20.88
CA ASP A 176 -1.26 10.41 -20.59
C ASP A 176 -2.44 10.21 -21.56
N ILE A 177 -3.65 10.48 -21.09
CA ILE A 177 -4.87 10.36 -21.88
C ILE A 177 -5.06 11.68 -22.63
N CYS A 178 -4.44 11.74 -23.80
CA CYS A 178 -4.44 12.88 -24.70
C CYS A 178 -4.42 12.40 -26.16
N GLY A 179 -5.61 12.25 -26.73
CA GLY A 179 -5.85 11.75 -28.09
C GLY A 179 -5.64 10.25 -28.27
N ILE A 180 -6.09 9.75 -29.42
CA ILE A 180 -5.90 8.35 -29.81
C ILE A 180 -4.57 8.18 -30.54
N ASN A 181 -3.63 7.46 -29.91
CA ASN A 181 -2.33 7.11 -30.43
C ASN A 181 -2.11 5.58 -30.41
N SER A 182 -0.94 5.12 -30.85
CA SER A 182 -0.62 3.68 -30.92
C SER A 182 -0.73 2.98 -29.56
N ILE A 183 -0.39 3.66 -28.47
CA ILE A 183 -0.43 3.11 -27.11
C ILE A 183 -1.84 3.20 -26.53
N SER A 184 -2.48 4.37 -26.58
CA SER A 184 -3.82 4.55 -26.01
C SER A 184 -4.87 3.68 -26.72
N ARG A 185 -4.71 3.43 -28.02
CA ARG A 185 -5.54 2.47 -28.77
C ARG A 185 -5.49 1.06 -28.18
N VAL A 186 -4.31 0.58 -27.81
CA VAL A 186 -4.14 -0.76 -27.21
C VAL A 186 -4.70 -0.77 -25.80
N MET A 187 -4.35 0.21 -24.97
CA MET A 187 -4.76 0.25 -23.56
C MET A 187 -6.28 0.38 -23.41
N LEU A 188 -6.92 1.28 -24.15
CA LEU A 188 -8.37 1.45 -24.13
C LEU A 188 -9.10 0.22 -24.71
N SER A 189 -8.53 -0.45 -25.72
CA SER A 189 -9.13 -1.68 -26.26
C SER A 189 -9.06 -2.84 -25.26
N ASN A 190 -7.93 -3.01 -24.57
CA ASN A 190 -7.77 -4.03 -23.54
C ASN A 190 -8.70 -3.78 -22.36
N ALA A 191 -8.80 -2.53 -21.89
CA ALA A 191 -9.71 -2.16 -20.82
C ALA A 191 -11.18 -2.41 -21.21
N ALA A 192 -11.59 -2.04 -22.43
CA ALA A 192 -12.92 -2.32 -22.95
C ALA A 192 -13.22 -3.84 -23.01
N ALA A 193 -12.29 -4.64 -23.50
CA ALA A 193 -12.45 -6.09 -23.59
C ALA A 193 -12.51 -6.75 -22.20
N ALA A 194 -11.64 -6.34 -21.27
CA ALA A 194 -11.67 -6.81 -19.89
C ALA A 194 -13.00 -6.48 -19.21
N PHE A 195 -13.47 -5.24 -19.35
CA PHE A 195 -14.74 -4.81 -18.81
C PHE A 195 -15.93 -5.56 -19.44
N ALA A 196 -15.92 -5.79 -20.76
CA ALA A 196 -16.92 -6.62 -21.44
C ALA A 196 -16.96 -8.05 -20.87
N GLY A 197 -15.79 -8.65 -20.62
CA GLY A 197 -15.68 -9.96 -19.99
C GLY A 197 -16.28 -10.01 -18.59
N MET A 198 -16.04 -8.98 -17.76
CA MET A 198 -16.65 -8.86 -16.43
C MET A 198 -18.18 -8.78 -16.52
N VAL A 199 -18.70 -7.96 -17.44
CA VAL A 199 -20.15 -7.82 -17.67
C VAL A 199 -20.75 -9.14 -18.14
N HIS A 200 -20.13 -9.79 -19.12
CA HIS A 200 -20.61 -11.07 -19.65
C HIS A 200 -20.63 -12.17 -18.58
N GLY A 201 -19.57 -12.28 -17.77
CA GLY A 201 -19.48 -13.27 -16.70
C GLY A 201 -20.59 -13.13 -15.65
N ILE A 202 -20.97 -11.89 -15.31
CA ILE A 202 -22.08 -11.65 -14.38
C ILE A 202 -23.44 -11.98 -14.99
N LEU A 203 -23.63 -11.67 -16.27
CA LEU A 203 -24.88 -12.02 -16.96
C LEU A 203 -25.05 -13.54 -17.05
N LEU A 204 -23.99 -14.28 -17.37
CA LEU A 204 -23.99 -15.75 -17.34
C LEU A 204 -24.31 -16.29 -15.94
N ALA A 205 -23.60 -15.83 -14.92
CA ALA A 205 -23.81 -16.27 -13.54
C ALA A 205 -25.22 -15.93 -13.01
N SER A 206 -25.89 -14.91 -13.57
CA SER A 206 -27.27 -14.59 -13.20
C SER A 206 -28.31 -15.55 -13.78
N ASN A 207 -27.96 -16.31 -14.82
CA ASN A 207 -28.79 -17.33 -15.46
C ASN A 207 -28.60 -18.73 -14.84
N GLU A 208 -27.49 -18.97 -14.14
CA GLU A 208 -27.27 -20.22 -13.41
C GLU A 208 -28.04 -20.22 -12.08
N SER A 209 -28.95 -21.19 -11.93
CA SER A 209 -29.62 -21.47 -10.67
C SER A 209 -28.65 -22.16 -9.72
N ASP A 210 -27.85 -21.39 -9.00
CA ASP A 210 -26.98 -21.97 -7.97
C ASP A 210 -27.88 -22.42 -6.79
N GLU A 211 -28.19 -23.72 -6.77
CA GLU A 211 -28.92 -24.42 -5.69
C GLU A 211 -28.03 -24.72 -4.47
N THR A 212 -26.81 -24.18 -4.40
CA THR A 212 -25.98 -24.30 -3.20
C THR A 212 -26.46 -23.32 -2.14
N ALA A 213 -26.98 -23.85 -1.03
CA ALA A 213 -27.33 -23.05 0.13
C ALA A 213 -26.10 -22.25 0.62
N THR A 214 -26.13 -20.93 0.44
CA THR A 214 -25.11 -20.03 1.00
C THR A 214 -25.20 -20.09 2.53
N LYS A 215 -24.13 -20.56 3.16
CA LYS A 215 -23.98 -20.53 4.62
C LYS A 215 -24.12 -19.09 5.11
N PRO A 216 -24.77 -18.84 6.25
CA PRO A 216 -24.76 -17.50 6.84
C PRO A 216 -23.32 -17.08 7.15
N THR A 217 -22.92 -15.92 6.67
CA THR A 217 -21.56 -15.38 6.76
C THR A 217 -21.44 -14.40 7.91
N ILE A 218 -20.44 -14.62 8.77
CA ILE A 218 -20.18 -13.86 9.99
C ILE A 218 -18.88 -13.06 9.84
N GLY A 219 -18.95 -11.74 10.04
CA GLY A 219 -17.79 -10.87 10.09
C GLY A 219 -17.14 -10.88 11.47
N ILE A 220 -15.81 -11.03 11.53
CA ILE A 220 -15.05 -11.05 12.79
C ILE A 220 -13.86 -10.11 12.72
N THR A 221 -13.76 -9.15 13.64
CA THR A 221 -12.58 -8.26 13.73
C THR A 221 -11.47 -8.89 14.56
N MET A 222 -10.23 -8.73 14.12
CA MET A 222 -9.06 -9.42 14.66
C MET A 222 -7.86 -8.50 14.78
N PHE A 223 -6.98 -8.80 15.72
CA PHE A 223 -5.61 -8.32 15.74
C PHE A 223 -4.65 -9.42 16.26
N GLY A 224 -3.34 -9.20 16.11
CA GLY A 224 -2.34 -10.17 16.59
C GLY A 224 -2.52 -10.58 18.06
N VAL A 225 -2.87 -9.63 18.94
CA VAL A 225 -3.06 -9.87 20.38
C VAL A 225 -4.38 -10.54 20.75
N THR A 226 -5.32 -10.67 19.80
CA THR A 226 -6.63 -11.32 19.97
C THR A 226 -6.78 -12.57 19.09
N THR A 227 -5.72 -12.93 18.36
CA THR A 227 -5.71 -14.08 17.44
C THR A 227 -6.12 -15.39 18.12
N PRO A 228 -5.70 -15.71 19.37
CA PRO A 228 -6.18 -16.91 20.05
C PRO A 228 -7.71 -16.96 20.21
N CYS A 229 -8.32 -15.86 20.69
CA CYS A 229 -9.77 -15.73 20.78
C CYS A 229 -10.44 -15.86 19.41
N VAL A 230 -9.95 -15.14 18.40
CA VAL A 230 -10.55 -15.12 17.05
C VAL A 230 -10.49 -16.49 16.39
N ASN A 231 -9.38 -17.22 16.51
CA ASN A 231 -9.26 -18.56 15.96
C ASN A 231 -10.23 -19.53 16.65
N ALA A 232 -10.35 -19.46 17.98
CA ALA A 232 -11.31 -20.29 18.72
C ALA A 232 -12.77 -19.99 18.32
N VAL A 233 -13.14 -18.71 18.19
CA VAL A 233 -14.47 -18.27 17.71
C VAL A 233 -14.72 -18.76 16.28
N LYS A 234 -13.76 -18.55 15.38
CA LYS A 234 -13.83 -18.98 13.97
C LYS A 234 -14.04 -20.49 13.87
N ASP A 235 -13.21 -21.28 14.55
CA ASP A 235 -13.26 -22.74 14.47
C ASP A 235 -14.57 -23.27 15.02
N ARG A 236 -15.10 -22.64 16.07
CA ARG A 236 -16.41 -22.99 16.61
C ARG A 236 -17.55 -22.63 15.65
N LEU A 237 -17.59 -21.41 15.10
CA LEU A 237 -18.62 -21.01 14.14
C LEU A 237 -18.63 -21.87 12.88
N ASN A 238 -17.46 -22.27 12.38
CA ASN A 238 -17.34 -23.18 11.25
C ASN A 238 -17.95 -24.56 11.55
N LYS A 239 -17.78 -25.07 12.79
CA LYS A 239 -18.42 -26.33 13.24
C LYS A 239 -19.94 -26.19 13.34
N GLU A 240 -20.44 -25.01 13.71
CA GLU A 240 -21.87 -24.67 13.76
C GLU A 240 -22.47 -24.38 12.37
N GLY A 241 -21.68 -24.50 11.29
CA GLY A 241 -22.16 -24.39 9.91
C GLY A 241 -22.15 -22.98 9.32
N TYR A 242 -21.57 -22.01 10.01
CA TYR A 242 -21.39 -20.65 9.51
C TYR A 242 -20.17 -20.53 8.61
N GLU A 243 -20.18 -19.53 7.72
CA GLU A 243 -18.99 -19.04 7.04
C GLU A 243 -18.43 -17.84 7.82
N THR A 244 -17.11 -17.69 7.88
CA THR A 244 -16.48 -16.59 8.64
C THR A 244 -15.55 -15.76 7.75
N LEU A 245 -15.69 -14.43 7.81
CA LEU A 245 -14.78 -13.47 7.20
C LEU A 245 -14.03 -12.72 8.30
N ILE A 246 -12.69 -12.80 8.28
CA ILE A 246 -11.83 -12.19 9.29
C ILE A 246 -11.28 -10.86 8.77
N PHE A 247 -11.43 -9.80 9.56
CA PHE A 247 -11.00 -8.45 9.23
C PHE A 247 -9.93 -7.98 10.21
N HIS A 248 -8.76 -7.61 9.71
CA HIS A 248 -7.71 -7.05 10.54
C HIS A 248 -8.09 -5.62 10.95
N ALA A 249 -8.16 -5.33 12.24
CA ALA A 249 -8.69 -4.08 12.79
C ALA A 249 -7.68 -2.91 12.65
N THR A 250 -7.41 -2.50 11.41
CA THR A 250 -6.42 -1.48 11.05
C THR A 250 -7.05 -0.17 10.54
N GLY A 251 -8.30 0.10 10.91
CA GLY A 251 -9.14 1.19 10.41
C GLY A 251 -9.86 0.80 9.13
N VAL A 252 -9.09 0.36 8.13
CA VAL A 252 -9.61 -0.09 6.83
C VAL A 252 -10.38 -1.42 6.95
N GLY A 253 -9.97 -2.31 7.85
CA GLY A 253 -10.62 -3.62 8.02
C GLY A 253 -12.02 -3.51 8.61
N GLY A 254 -12.23 -2.70 9.64
CA GLY A 254 -13.58 -2.40 10.15
C GLY A 254 -14.47 -1.77 9.07
N LYS A 255 -13.92 -0.85 8.26
CA LYS A 255 -14.66 -0.25 7.15
C LYS A 255 -15.06 -1.27 6.08
N ALA A 256 -14.15 -2.16 5.69
CA ALA A 256 -14.42 -3.22 4.72
C ALA A 256 -15.53 -4.17 5.22
N MET A 257 -15.49 -4.53 6.51
CA MET A 257 -16.53 -5.34 7.15
C MET A 257 -17.90 -4.65 7.06
N GLU A 258 -17.97 -3.36 7.39
CA GLU A 258 -19.23 -2.59 7.38
C GLU A 258 -19.80 -2.36 5.99
N GLU A 259 -18.94 -2.21 4.98
CA GLU A 259 -19.38 -2.16 3.58
C GLU A 259 -19.96 -3.51 3.12
N LEU A 260 -19.38 -4.63 3.54
CA LEU A 260 -19.92 -5.97 3.28
C LEU A 260 -21.25 -6.23 4.02
N VAL A 261 -21.41 -5.69 5.23
CA VAL A 261 -22.70 -5.67 5.95
C VAL A 261 -23.74 -4.87 5.16
N THR A 262 -23.40 -3.66 4.71
CA THR A 262 -24.29 -2.82 3.91
C THR A 262 -24.67 -3.48 2.58
N GLY A 263 -23.72 -4.19 1.97
CA GLY A 263 -23.92 -4.99 0.76
C GLY A 263 -24.74 -6.27 0.99
N GLY A 264 -25.03 -6.63 2.25
CA GLY A 264 -25.77 -7.82 2.63
C GLY A 264 -24.96 -9.13 2.56
N PHE A 265 -23.64 -9.05 2.34
CA PHE A 265 -22.75 -10.22 2.30
C PHE A 265 -22.48 -10.80 3.69
N ILE A 266 -22.60 -9.99 4.74
CA ILE A 266 -22.43 -10.42 6.14
C ILE A 266 -23.79 -10.34 6.84
N GLN A 267 -24.22 -11.43 7.47
CA GLN A 267 -25.52 -11.54 8.16
C GLN A 267 -25.42 -11.48 9.68
N GLY A 268 -24.20 -11.47 10.24
CA GLY A 268 -23.94 -11.26 11.65
C GLY A 268 -22.50 -10.84 11.90
N VAL A 269 -22.24 -10.16 13.01
CA VAL A 269 -20.90 -9.66 13.34
C VAL A 269 -20.51 -10.06 14.76
N LEU A 270 -19.30 -10.59 14.91
CA LEU A 270 -18.57 -10.64 16.17
C LEU A 270 -17.43 -9.63 16.11
N ASP A 271 -17.68 -8.44 16.63
CA ASP A 271 -16.69 -7.37 16.69
C ASP A 271 -15.76 -7.59 17.90
N VAL A 272 -14.89 -8.60 17.80
CA VAL A 272 -13.98 -9.04 18.88
C VAL A 272 -12.91 -7.99 19.17
N THR A 273 -12.45 -7.26 18.15
CA THR A 273 -11.32 -6.32 18.24
C THR A 273 -11.71 -4.92 17.78
N THR A 274 -12.24 -4.10 18.68
CA THR A 274 -12.68 -2.71 18.39
C THR A 274 -11.57 -1.66 18.61
N THR A 275 -10.31 -2.06 18.49
CA THR A 275 -9.14 -1.19 18.74
C THR A 275 -9.06 0.04 17.84
N GLU A 276 -9.72 0.03 16.68
CA GLU A 276 -9.80 1.17 15.77
C GLU A 276 -10.45 2.39 16.42
N VAL A 277 -11.31 2.18 17.43
CA VAL A 277 -11.93 3.23 18.26
C VAL A 277 -10.90 3.91 19.15
N ALA A 278 -9.94 3.16 19.67
CA ALA A 278 -8.86 3.74 20.49
C ALA A 278 -8.01 4.68 19.64
N ASP A 279 -7.60 4.23 18.45
CA ASP A 279 -6.85 5.04 17.50
C ASP A 279 -7.65 6.27 17.05
N HIS A 280 -8.96 6.14 16.79
CA HIS A 280 -9.81 7.29 16.44
C HIS A 280 -9.82 8.37 17.52
N ILE A 281 -9.90 7.97 18.80
CA ILE A 281 -10.04 8.90 19.92
C ILE A 281 -8.70 9.51 20.34
N VAL A 282 -7.59 8.76 20.24
CA VAL A 282 -6.26 9.23 20.66
C VAL A 282 -5.46 9.83 19.49
N GLY A 283 -5.83 9.56 18.25
CA GLY A 283 -5.10 10.00 17.06
C GLY A 283 -4.04 9.00 16.58
N GLY A 284 -4.35 7.70 16.68
CA GLY A 284 -3.53 6.61 16.17
C GLY A 284 -3.62 6.43 14.64
N VAL A 285 -2.74 5.60 14.10
CA VAL A 285 -2.59 5.40 12.64
C VAL A 285 -3.67 4.47 12.06
N MET A 286 -4.23 3.58 12.89
CA MET A 286 -5.20 2.55 12.52
C MET A 286 -6.63 2.94 12.95
N ALA A 287 -6.94 4.23 12.86
CA ALA A 287 -8.21 4.80 13.30
C ALA A 287 -9.39 4.40 12.41
N CYS A 288 -10.55 4.14 13.02
CA CYS A 288 -11.81 4.17 12.30
C CYS A 288 -12.28 5.62 12.06
N ASP A 289 -13.34 5.78 11.28
CA ASP A 289 -14.06 7.05 11.16
C ASP A 289 -15.22 7.14 12.20
N GLU A 290 -15.86 8.29 12.29
CA GLU A 290 -17.00 8.52 13.21
C GLU A 290 -18.20 7.62 12.90
N SER A 291 -18.27 7.00 11.72
CA SER A 291 -19.38 6.13 11.31
C SER A 291 -19.27 4.70 11.82
N ARG A 292 -18.17 4.33 12.49
CA ARG A 292 -17.98 2.98 13.02
C ARG A 292 -19.19 2.51 13.84
N LEU A 293 -19.63 1.29 13.57
CA LEU A 293 -20.82 0.57 14.04
C LEU A 293 -22.15 0.98 13.39
N ASP A 294 -22.24 2.10 12.68
CA ASP A 294 -23.52 2.59 12.12
C ASP A 294 -24.10 1.61 11.10
N ALA A 295 -23.28 1.10 10.17
CA ALA A 295 -23.74 0.17 9.14
C ALA A 295 -24.35 -1.12 9.72
N ILE A 296 -23.78 -1.62 10.82
CA ILE A 296 -24.26 -2.82 11.51
C ILE A 296 -25.63 -2.55 12.15
N ILE A 297 -25.73 -1.41 12.84
CA ILE A 297 -26.96 -0.95 13.51
C ILE A 297 -28.08 -0.71 12.50
N GLU A 298 -27.78 -0.01 11.40
CA GLU A 298 -28.75 0.33 10.35
C GLU A 298 -29.29 -0.90 9.61
N ASN A 299 -28.43 -1.91 9.38
CA ASN A 299 -28.84 -3.16 8.74
C ASN A 299 -29.50 -4.15 9.71
N LYS A 300 -29.55 -3.84 11.01
CA LYS A 300 -30.23 -4.61 12.06
C LYS A 300 -29.81 -6.08 12.15
N ILE A 301 -28.53 -6.36 11.87
CA ILE A 301 -27.98 -7.71 12.00
C ILE A 301 -27.55 -8.00 13.45
N PRO A 302 -27.49 -9.28 13.88
CA PRO A 302 -26.97 -9.66 15.19
C PRO A 302 -25.52 -9.21 15.39
N LEU A 303 -25.25 -8.59 16.54
CA LEU A 303 -23.94 -8.05 16.90
C LEU A 303 -23.52 -8.56 18.29
N VAL A 304 -22.40 -9.26 18.35
CA VAL A 304 -21.66 -9.45 19.59
C VAL A 304 -20.46 -8.51 19.56
N LEU A 305 -20.39 -7.58 20.51
CA LEU A 305 -19.32 -6.59 20.58
C LEU A 305 -18.46 -6.81 21.83
N MET A 306 -17.17 -6.54 21.66
CA MET A 306 -16.15 -6.53 22.68
C MET A 306 -15.32 -5.25 22.58
N GLN A 307 -14.68 -4.83 23.67
CA GLN A 307 -13.64 -3.81 23.61
C GLN A 307 -12.22 -4.35 23.83
N VAL A 308 -11.32 -3.99 22.90
CA VAL A 308 -9.88 -4.24 22.96
C VAL A 308 -9.14 -2.96 22.56
N SER A 309 -8.07 -2.59 23.26
CA SER A 309 -7.13 -1.54 22.86
C SER A 309 -5.70 -2.08 22.77
N LEU A 310 -4.95 -1.59 21.78
CA LEU A 310 -3.57 -2.03 21.47
C LEU A 310 -2.47 -1.06 21.91
N MET A 311 -2.86 0.09 22.44
CA MET A 311 -1.96 1.03 23.08
C MET A 311 -2.24 0.96 24.59
N ARG A 312 -1.24 1.25 25.43
CA ARG A 312 -1.50 1.44 26.85
C ARG A 312 -2.38 2.69 27.00
N THR A 313 -3.67 2.47 27.14
CA THR A 313 -4.65 3.53 27.23
C THR A 313 -4.90 3.86 28.69
N THR A 314 -4.94 5.15 28.97
CA THR A 314 -5.20 5.67 30.31
C THR A 314 -6.64 5.39 30.74
N VAL A 315 -6.90 5.50 32.03
CA VAL A 315 -8.24 5.42 32.62
C VAL A 315 -9.21 6.40 31.92
N GLU A 316 -8.77 7.63 31.66
CA GLU A 316 -9.60 8.67 31.02
C GLU A 316 -9.88 8.40 29.55
N GLU A 317 -8.92 7.84 28.81
CA GLU A 317 -9.14 7.42 27.42
C GLU A 317 -10.12 6.25 27.34
N ASN A 318 -10.01 5.28 28.25
CA ASN A 318 -10.95 4.16 28.35
C ASN A 318 -12.39 4.64 28.60
N LYS A 319 -12.60 5.67 29.44
CA LYS A 319 -13.92 6.31 29.60
C LYS A 319 -14.45 6.88 28.27
N LYS A 320 -13.58 7.51 27.47
CA LYS A 320 -13.98 8.05 26.16
C LYS A 320 -14.36 6.94 25.18
N PHE A 321 -13.62 5.83 25.18
CA PHE A 321 -13.92 4.67 24.33
C PHE A 321 -15.29 4.08 24.69
N ALA A 322 -15.54 3.87 25.99
CA ALA A 322 -16.80 3.37 26.49
C ALA A 322 -17.98 4.27 26.07
N ARG A 323 -17.81 5.60 26.16
CA ARG A 323 -18.82 6.57 25.70
C ARG A 323 -19.07 6.49 24.19
N PHE A 324 -18.03 6.40 23.37
CA PHE A 324 -18.17 6.27 21.92
C PHE A 324 -18.99 5.02 21.56
N ILE A 325 -18.60 3.87 22.10
CA ILE A 325 -19.28 2.59 21.87
C ILE A 325 -20.72 2.65 22.39
N ALA A 326 -20.93 3.10 23.63
CA ALA A 326 -22.26 3.18 24.22
C ALA A 326 -23.18 4.12 23.43
N ASN A 327 -22.69 5.27 22.96
CA ASN A 327 -23.48 6.21 22.16
C ASN A 327 -23.97 5.61 20.84
N LYS A 328 -23.19 4.70 20.24
CA LYS A 328 -23.59 3.96 19.03
C LYS A 328 -24.56 2.84 19.39
N ILE A 329 -24.15 1.94 20.27
CA ILE A 329 -24.93 0.75 20.65
C ILE A 329 -26.28 1.10 21.28
N ASN A 330 -26.39 2.23 21.99
CA ASN A 330 -27.64 2.70 22.57
C ASN A 330 -28.72 3.01 21.52
N LYS A 331 -28.32 3.31 20.27
CA LYS A 331 -29.22 3.55 19.13
C LYS A 331 -29.68 2.27 18.43
N SER A 332 -29.09 1.11 18.77
CA SER A 332 -29.45 -0.14 18.12
C SER A 332 -30.88 -0.58 18.46
N SER A 333 -31.59 -1.05 17.44
CA SER A 333 -32.88 -1.72 17.57
C SER A 333 -32.80 -3.23 17.28
N SER A 334 -31.61 -3.75 16.96
CA SER A 334 -31.36 -5.19 16.76
C SER A 334 -30.87 -5.86 18.05
N LYS A 335 -30.78 -7.20 18.03
CA LYS A 335 -30.20 -7.97 19.13
C LYS A 335 -28.69 -7.71 19.22
N VAL A 336 -28.24 -7.23 20.39
CA VAL A 336 -26.84 -6.93 20.69
C VAL A 336 -26.45 -7.58 22.01
N ALA A 337 -25.29 -8.23 22.05
CA ALA A 337 -24.65 -8.66 23.30
C ALA A 337 -23.27 -8.05 23.42
N VAL A 338 -22.98 -7.49 24.58
CA VAL A 338 -21.66 -6.97 24.91
C VAL A 338 -21.01 -7.89 25.95
N CYS A 339 -19.96 -8.59 25.56
CA CYS A 339 -19.25 -9.54 26.42
C CYS A 339 -17.93 -8.93 26.91
N LEU A 340 -17.74 -8.87 28.23
CA LEU A 340 -16.68 -8.10 28.89
C LEU A 340 -15.75 -9.04 29.69
N PRO A 341 -14.44 -9.16 29.37
CA PRO A 341 -13.51 -10.11 29.98
C PRO A 341 -12.85 -9.50 31.22
N GLN A 342 -13.19 -10.01 32.40
CA GLN A 342 -12.73 -9.37 33.63
C GLN A 342 -11.22 -9.49 33.88
N LYS A 343 -10.54 -10.46 33.27
CA LYS A 343 -9.10 -10.72 33.52
C LYS A 343 -8.15 -10.03 32.54
N GLY A 344 -8.67 -9.43 31.46
CA GLY A 344 -7.86 -8.68 30.50
C GLY A 344 -8.40 -8.73 29.07
N ILE A 345 -8.08 -7.67 28.32
CA ILE A 345 -8.66 -7.40 26.98
C ILE A 345 -7.69 -7.68 25.82
N SER A 346 -6.44 -8.07 26.07
CA SER A 346 -5.48 -8.42 25.01
C SER A 346 -4.39 -9.35 25.50
N ALA A 347 -3.66 -10.03 24.60
CA ALA A 347 -2.50 -10.86 24.99
C ALA A 347 -1.43 -10.12 25.81
N ILE A 348 -1.36 -8.78 25.69
CA ILE A 348 -0.40 -7.94 26.43
C ILE A 348 -1.02 -7.25 27.65
N ASP A 349 -2.32 -7.44 27.90
CA ASP A 349 -3.05 -7.02 29.11
C ASP A 349 -3.37 -8.25 29.98
N ALA A 350 -2.33 -8.88 30.50
CA ALA A 350 -2.41 -10.04 31.38
C ALA A 350 -1.32 -9.97 32.46
N PRO A 351 -1.49 -10.60 33.65
CA PRO A 351 -0.50 -10.55 34.72
C PRO A 351 0.94 -10.82 34.23
N GLY A 352 1.85 -9.88 34.46
CA GLY A 352 3.25 -9.96 34.03
C GLY A 352 3.54 -9.44 32.61
N MET A 353 2.52 -9.02 31.86
CA MET A 353 2.67 -8.45 30.52
C MET A 353 2.78 -6.91 30.57
N PRO A 354 3.45 -6.27 29.58
CA PRO A 354 3.76 -4.84 29.65
C PRO A 354 2.54 -3.92 29.75
N PHE A 355 1.40 -4.32 29.19
CA PHE A 355 0.18 -3.52 29.13
C PHE A 355 -0.89 -3.99 30.11
N TYR A 356 -0.52 -4.79 31.13
CA TYR A 356 -1.44 -5.17 32.20
C TYR A 356 -1.86 -3.97 33.06
N ASP A 357 -3.14 -3.59 32.98
CA ASP A 357 -3.74 -2.51 33.77
C ASP A 357 -5.08 -2.94 34.39
N PRO A 358 -5.08 -3.54 35.58
CA PRO A 358 -6.35 -3.91 36.19
C PRO A 358 -7.24 -2.68 36.47
N GLU A 359 -6.67 -1.49 36.68
CA GLU A 359 -7.45 -0.27 36.93
C GLU A 359 -8.09 0.28 35.65
N ALA A 360 -7.32 0.38 34.57
CA ALA A 360 -7.85 0.85 33.29
C ALA A 360 -8.87 -0.14 32.70
N THR A 361 -8.58 -1.44 32.77
CA THR A 361 -9.52 -2.50 32.37
C THR A 361 -10.78 -2.46 33.23
N SER A 362 -10.67 -2.42 34.56
CA SER A 362 -11.85 -2.32 35.44
C SER A 362 -12.69 -1.07 35.16
N THR A 363 -12.04 0.08 34.93
CA THR A 363 -12.75 1.32 34.59
C THR A 363 -13.53 1.16 33.29
N LEU A 364 -12.88 0.59 32.27
CA LEU A 364 -13.51 0.38 30.98
C LEU A 364 -14.75 -0.50 31.07
N LEU A 365 -14.61 -1.66 31.72
CA LEU A 365 -15.72 -2.60 31.85
C LEU A 365 -16.87 -2.00 32.68
N SER A 366 -16.54 -1.25 33.74
CA SER A 366 -17.53 -0.57 34.57
C SER A 366 -18.30 0.51 33.80
N GLU A 367 -17.59 1.32 33.01
CA GLU A 367 -18.20 2.38 32.18
C GLU A 367 -19.11 1.77 31.10
N LEU A 368 -18.66 0.76 30.36
CA LEU A 368 -19.51 0.05 29.39
C LEU A 368 -20.73 -0.57 30.05
N ASN A 369 -20.56 -1.20 31.21
CA ASN A 369 -21.63 -1.81 31.99
C ASN A 369 -22.70 -0.82 32.47
N THR A 370 -22.29 0.44 32.68
CA THR A 370 -23.14 1.53 33.18
C THR A 370 -23.80 2.32 32.06
N LEU A 371 -23.04 2.67 31.02
CA LEU A 371 -23.49 3.54 29.93
C LEU A 371 -24.38 2.81 28.91
N ILE A 372 -24.24 1.50 28.76
CA ILE A 372 -25.07 0.70 27.85
C ILE A 372 -26.40 0.39 28.54
N GLN A 373 -27.49 0.91 27.99
CA GLN A 373 -28.82 0.76 28.55
C GLN A 373 -29.37 -0.64 28.27
N ARG A 374 -29.60 -1.50 29.26
CA ARG A 374 -30.13 -2.86 29.01
C ARG A 374 -31.58 -2.81 28.48
N THR A 375 -31.89 -3.65 27.51
CA THR A 375 -33.24 -3.84 26.95
C THR A 375 -33.46 -5.32 26.62
N ASP A 376 -34.68 -5.70 26.23
CA ASP A 376 -34.99 -7.07 25.78
C ASP A 376 -34.15 -7.53 24.58
N THR A 377 -33.56 -6.58 23.84
CA THR A 377 -32.70 -6.83 22.69
C THR A 377 -31.23 -6.48 22.95
N ARG A 378 -30.86 -6.01 24.15
CA ARG A 378 -29.50 -5.56 24.44
C ARG A 378 -29.02 -6.01 25.81
N GLU A 379 -28.05 -6.91 25.81
CA GLU A 379 -27.45 -7.47 27.01
C GLU A 379 -25.98 -7.07 27.19
N VAL A 380 -25.53 -7.00 28.45
CA VAL A 380 -24.13 -6.80 28.82
C VAL A 380 -23.75 -7.90 29.82
N LYS A 381 -22.74 -8.70 29.48
CA LYS A 381 -22.25 -9.85 30.24
C LYS A 381 -20.82 -9.60 30.71
N LEU A 382 -20.61 -9.56 32.03
CA LEU A 382 -19.27 -9.64 32.61
C LEU A 382 -18.89 -11.11 32.77
N LEU A 383 -17.76 -11.51 32.21
CA LEU A 383 -17.29 -12.89 32.17
C LEU A 383 -15.96 -13.01 32.92
N PRO A 384 -15.79 -13.98 33.84
CA PRO A 384 -14.61 -14.11 34.71
C PRO A 384 -13.41 -14.75 33.99
N TYR A 385 -13.17 -14.33 32.75
CA TYR A 385 -12.15 -14.86 31.85
C TYR A 385 -11.28 -13.74 31.29
N HIS A 386 -10.11 -14.11 30.78
CA HIS A 386 -9.30 -13.28 29.90
C HIS A 386 -9.81 -13.43 28.46
N ILE A 387 -9.66 -12.42 27.61
CA ILE A 387 -10.18 -12.47 26.23
C ILE A 387 -9.72 -13.71 25.45
N ASN A 388 -8.47 -14.13 25.66
CA ASN A 388 -7.85 -15.26 24.95
C ASN A 388 -8.09 -16.61 25.64
N ASP A 389 -8.87 -16.67 26.72
CA ASP A 389 -9.28 -17.94 27.31
C ASP A 389 -10.30 -18.64 26.37
N PRO A 390 -10.16 -19.95 26.09
CA PRO A 390 -11.10 -20.68 25.26
C PRO A 390 -12.56 -20.59 25.72
N GLU A 391 -12.79 -20.52 27.04
CA GLU A 391 -14.09 -20.34 27.66
C GLU A 391 -14.73 -19.01 27.27
N PHE A 392 -13.93 -17.95 27.14
CA PHE A 392 -14.41 -16.65 26.68
C PHE A 392 -14.83 -16.71 25.21
N ALA A 393 -14.02 -17.32 24.35
CA ALA A 393 -14.35 -17.53 22.95
C ALA A 393 -15.64 -18.35 22.78
N ASN A 394 -15.85 -19.38 23.61
CA ASN A 394 -17.10 -20.12 23.64
C ASN A 394 -18.28 -19.22 24.07
N ALA A 395 -18.15 -18.46 25.15
CA ALA A 395 -19.20 -17.56 25.60
C ALA A 395 -19.62 -16.52 24.54
N LEU A 396 -18.69 -16.05 23.72
CA LEU A 396 -18.99 -15.16 22.57
C LEU A 396 -19.90 -15.84 21.55
N VAL A 397 -19.56 -17.07 21.16
CA VAL A 397 -20.37 -17.83 20.21
C VAL A 397 -21.72 -18.22 20.82
N ASP A 398 -21.79 -18.55 22.11
CA ASP A 398 -23.06 -18.82 22.80
C ASP A 398 -23.98 -17.59 22.79
N ALA A 399 -23.41 -16.42 23.09
CA ALA A 399 -24.14 -15.16 23.01
C ALA A 399 -24.65 -14.90 21.58
N PHE A 400 -23.82 -15.18 20.56
CA PHE A 400 -24.20 -15.03 19.16
C PHE A 400 -25.33 -16.00 18.74
N LEU A 401 -25.21 -17.29 19.06
CA LEU A 401 -26.20 -18.32 18.71
C LEU A 401 -27.55 -18.09 19.41
N GLY A 402 -27.54 -17.51 20.62
CA GLY A 402 -28.76 -17.09 21.33
C GLY A 402 -29.56 -15.97 20.63
N MET A 403 -29.02 -15.35 19.57
CA MET A 403 -29.68 -14.23 18.88
C MET A 403 -30.65 -14.65 17.76
N ASP A 404 -30.85 -15.94 17.46
CA ASP A 404 -31.66 -16.41 16.31
C ASP A 404 -31.27 -15.72 14.99
N VAL A 405 -30.11 -16.06 14.45
CA VAL A 405 -29.79 -15.74 13.05
C VAL A 405 -30.71 -16.59 12.18
N LYS A 406 -31.78 -16.00 11.62
CA LYS A 406 -32.69 -16.72 10.71
C LYS A 406 -31.91 -17.30 9.54
N ALA A 407 -31.64 -18.61 9.58
CA ALA A 407 -31.31 -19.38 8.40
C ALA A 407 -32.54 -19.37 7.47
N CYS A 408 -32.34 -19.09 6.19
CA CYS A 408 -33.38 -19.28 5.19
C CYS A 408 -33.62 -20.80 5.07
N SER A 409 -34.77 -21.29 5.54
CA SER A 409 -35.17 -22.70 5.48
C SER A 409 -35.38 -23.17 4.03
N THR A 410 -34.97 -24.36 3.63
CA THR A 410 -35.84 -25.56 3.65
C THR A 410 -35.12 -26.84 3.19
N ALA A 411 -35.63 -27.97 3.72
CA ALA A 411 -35.60 -29.36 3.23
C ALA A 411 -34.25 -30.12 3.08
N GLN A 412 -34.06 -31.12 3.94
CA GLN A 412 -33.09 -32.21 3.74
C GLN A 412 -33.56 -33.15 2.62
N PRO A 413 -32.63 -33.76 1.86
CA PRO A 413 -32.49 -35.20 1.97
C PRO A 413 -31.05 -35.76 1.88
N GLN A 414 -30.91 -36.84 2.66
CA GLN A 414 -30.04 -38.03 2.60
C GLN A 414 -28.78 -38.11 1.71
N GLN A 415 -27.73 -38.63 2.36
CA GLN A 415 -26.51 -39.18 1.80
C GLN A 415 -26.77 -40.23 0.71
N ASP A 416 -25.99 -40.13 -0.37
CA ASP A 416 -25.44 -41.32 -1.03
C ASP A 416 -24.13 -41.01 -1.76
N GLY A 417 -23.27 -42.03 -1.80
CA GLY A 417 -21.84 -41.90 -2.03
C GLY A 417 -21.35 -42.02 -3.47
N ASN A 418 -20.04 -41.79 -3.58
CA ASN A 418 -19.11 -42.35 -4.56
C ASN A 418 -19.21 -41.82 -6.01
N ILE A 419 -18.12 -41.21 -6.53
CA ILE A 419 -17.23 -41.81 -7.55
C ILE A 419 -16.08 -40.86 -7.93
N LYS A 420 -14.99 -41.52 -8.34
CA LYS A 420 -13.60 -41.12 -8.55
C LYS A 420 -13.32 -40.20 -9.76
N LYS A 421 -12.20 -39.49 -9.61
CA LYS A 421 -11.14 -39.11 -10.58
C LYS A 421 -11.23 -39.75 -11.99
N SER A 422 -10.94 -38.94 -13.01
CA SER A 422 -10.00 -39.34 -14.07
C SER A 422 -9.26 -38.15 -14.69
N CYS A 423 -7.98 -38.36 -14.98
CA CYS A 423 -7.07 -37.49 -15.71
C CYS A 423 -7.02 -37.89 -17.19
N SER A 424 -6.73 -36.92 -18.06
CA SER A 424 -5.83 -36.97 -19.24
C SER A 424 -6.24 -35.81 -20.16
N GLY A 425 -5.38 -34.99 -20.77
CA GLY A 425 -3.96 -35.09 -21.06
C GLY A 425 -3.81 -34.85 -22.56
N GLN A 426 -3.21 -33.74 -22.99
CA GLN A 426 -2.60 -33.66 -24.31
C GLN A 426 -1.48 -32.61 -24.39
N LYS A 427 -0.37 -33.08 -24.98
CA LYS A 427 0.95 -32.46 -25.14
C LYS A 427 0.95 -31.41 -26.25
N ILE A 428 1.81 -30.41 -26.11
CA ILE A 428 2.41 -29.69 -27.24
C ILE A 428 3.93 -29.88 -27.15
N LEU A 429 4.52 -30.27 -28.27
CA LEU A 429 5.94 -30.52 -28.45
C LEU A 429 6.58 -29.31 -29.17
N ASP A 430 7.63 -28.79 -28.53
CA ASP A 430 8.92 -28.33 -29.06
C ASP A 430 9.01 -27.20 -30.12
N SER A 431 9.70 -26.12 -29.74
CA SER A 431 10.70 -25.50 -30.62
C SER A 431 11.86 -24.98 -29.77
N SER A 432 13.04 -25.48 -30.11
CA SER A 432 14.30 -25.34 -29.41
C SER A 432 14.95 -23.97 -29.61
N ILE A 433 15.20 -23.25 -28.51
CA ILE A 433 16.30 -22.28 -28.39
C ILE A 433 17.10 -22.68 -27.14
N ILE A 434 18.30 -23.22 -27.36
CA ILE A 434 19.25 -23.52 -26.27
C ILE A 434 19.87 -22.18 -25.84
N TRP A 435 19.37 -21.61 -24.73
CA TRP A 435 20.03 -20.52 -24.03
C TRP A 435 20.88 -21.11 -22.90
N ARG A 436 22.20 -20.91 -22.95
CA ARG A 436 23.09 -21.23 -21.81
C ARG A 436 23.04 -20.04 -20.83
N PRO A 437 22.83 -20.26 -19.52
CA PRO A 437 22.80 -19.17 -18.55
C PRO A 437 24.22 -18.64 -18.26
N PRO A 438 24.37 -17.41 -17.75
CA PRO A 438 25.63 -16.97 -17.15
C PRO A 438 25.88 -17.83 -15.91
N VAL A 439 26.95 -18.60 -15.91
CA VAL A 439 27.26 -19.63 -14.89
C VAL A 439 27.48 -19.02 -13.50
N ASP A 440 27.75 -17.72 -13.40
CA ASP A 440 28.14 -17.05 -12.14
C ASP A 440 27.04 -16.20 -11.49
N PHE A 441 25.98 -15.80 -12.23
CA PHE A 441 24.93 -14.88 -11.73
C PHE A 441 23.52 -15.32 -12.17
N PRO A 442 22.95 -16.39 -11.58
CA PRO A 442 21.68 -16.97 -12.03
C PRO A 442 20.46 -16.05 -11.81
N ASN A 443 20.57 -15.05 -10.91
CA ASN A 443 19.49 -14.15 -10.53
C ASN A 443 19.63 -12.75 -11.15
N ALA A 444 20.67 -12.50 -11.94
CA ALA A 444 20.93 -11.18 -12.52
C ALA A 444 20.18 -10.99 -13.85
N LYS A 445 19.56 -9.83 -14.03
CA LYS A 445 19.11 -9.41 -15.37
C LYS A 445 20.34 -9.13 -16.24
N PRO A 446 20.37 -9.60 -17.50
CA PRO A 446 21.51 -9.37 -18.40
C PRO A 446 21.88 -7.89 -18.54
N GLU A 447 20.87 -7.01 -18.62
CA GLU A 447 21.03 -5.56 -18.75
C GLU A 447 21.67 -4.93 -17.51
N THR A 448 21.24 -5.34 -16.31
CA THR A 448 21.81 -4.85 -15.04
C THR A 448 23.27 -5.24 -14.93
N LEU A 449 23.60 -6.50 -15.23
CA LEU A 449 24.97 -7.00 -15.21
C LEU A 449 25.85 -6.26 -16.24
N GLN A 450 25.33 -5.98 -17.44
CA GLN A 450 26.03 -5.21 -18.46
C GLN A 450 26.31 -3.78 -18.02
N LYS A 451 25.33 -3.09 -17.41
CA LYS A 451 25.50 -1.74 -16.85
C LYS A 451 26.59 -1.71 -15.78
N THR A 452 26.54 -2.63 -14.82
CA THR A 452 27.52 -2.75 -13.75
C THR A 452 28.92 -2.98 -14.30
N ARG A 453 29.09 -3.90 -15.27
CA ARG A 453 30.39 -4.12 -15.94
C ARG A 453 30.90 -2.87 -16.66
N SER A 454 30.01 -2.16 -17.35
CA SER A 454 30.37 -0.91 -18.04
C SER A 454 30.87 0.15 -17.06
N ILE A 455 30.22 0.30 -15.91
CA ILE A 455 30.62 1.23 -14.86
C ILE A 455 31.99 0.83 -14.32
N LEU A 456 32.16 -0.43 -13.92
CA LEU A 456 33.42 -0.91 -13.34
C LEU A 456 34.60 -0.77 -14.30
N ASN A 457 34.40 -1.02 -15.60
CA ASN A 457 35.44 -0.81 -16.60
C ASN A 457 35.86 0.66 -16.68
N LYS A 458 34.90 1.60 -16.65
CA LYS A 458 35.20 3.03 -16.64
C LYS A 458 35.95 3.44 -15.38
N LEU A 459 35.53 2.97 -14.21
CA LEU A 459 36.21 3.25 -12.94
C LEU A 459 37.64 2.68 -12.92
N LYS A 460 37.82 1.43 -13.36
CA LYS A 460 39.16 0.81 -13.46
C LYS A 460 40.05 1.55 -14.46
N GLN A 461 39.48 2.05 -15.56
CA GLN A 461 40.20 2.89 -16.51
C GLN A 461 40.69 4.20 -15.85
N HIS A 462 39.80 4.93 -15.15
CA HIS A 462 40.19 6.14 -14.40
C HIS A 462 41.34 5.83 -13.42
N ILE A 463 41.24 4.74 -12.66
CA ILE A 463 42.29 4.32 -11.72
C ILE A 463 43.62 4.05 -12.46
N SER A 464 43.57 3.35 -13.59
CA SER A 464 44.78 3.07 -14.39
C SER A 464 45.43 4.31 -14.99
N GLU A 465 44.64 5.36 -15.24
CA GLU A 465 45.08 6.68 -15.71
C GLU A 465 45.53 7.60 -14.56
N GLY A 466 45.48 7.12 -13.31
CA GLY A 466 45.82 7.91 -12.11
C GLY A 466 44.76 8.94 -11.71
N ILE A 467 43.54 8.82 -12.26
CA ILE A 467 42.40 9.68 -11.94
C ILE A 467 41.65 9.07 -10.74
N PRO A 468 41.47 9.81 -9.63
CA PRO A 468 40.77 9.29 -8.47
C PRO A 468 39.27 9.11 -8.76
N VAL A 469 38.69 8.03 -8.24
CA VAL A 469 37.24 7.78 -8.31
C VAL A 469 36.53 8.58 -7.22
N ILE A 470 35.54 9.38 -7.62
CA ILE A 470 34.79 10.27 -6.72
C ILE A 470 33.33 9.84 -6.63
N GLY A 471 32.93 9.37 -5.44
CA GLY A 471 31.53 9.16 -5.08
C GLY A 471 30.98 10.33 -4.26
N ALA A 472 29.79 10.80 -4.60
CA ALA A 472 29.10 11.88 -3.89
C ALA A 472 27.76 11.44 -3.31
N GLY A 473 27.34 12.09 -2.22
CA GLY A 473 26.07 11.81 -1.55
C GLY A 473 25.06 12.92 -1.77
N ALA A 474 24.00 12.66 -2.53
CA ALA A 474 22.96 13.65 -2.83
C ALA A 474 21.78 13.57 -1.85
N GLY A 475 21.40 14.73 -1.29
CA GLY A 475 20.23 14.86 -0.43
C GLY A 475 18.96 15.39 -1.11
N THR A 476 19.11 15.94 -2.32
CA THR A 476 18.02 16.53 -3.13
C THR A 476 18.35 16.35 -4.62
N GLY A 477 17.34 16.48 -5.49
CA GLY A 477 17.54 16.46 -6.94
C GLY A 477 18.53 17.53 -7.45
N ILE A 478 18.50 18.73 -6.87
CA ILE A 478 19.42 19.81 -7.28
C ILE A 478 20.88 19.51 -6.86
N SER A 479 21.09 18.89 -5.69
CA SER A 479 22.43 18.41 -5.29
C SER A 479 22.95 17.39 -6.31
N ALA A 480 22.16 16.37 -6.64
CA ALA A 480 22.56 15.33 -7.59
C ALA A 480 22.87 15.89 -8.99
N LYS A 481 22.07 16.85 -9.46
CA LYS A 481 22.29 17.52 -10.75
C LYS A 481 23.63 18.28 -10.79
N PHE A 482 23.98 18.98 -9.72
CA PHE A 482 25.25 19.70 -9.65
C PHE A 482 26.45 18.79 -9.40
N GLU A 483 26.27 17.68 -8.67
CA GLU A 483 27.27 16.63 -8.54
C GLU A 483 27.61 16.03 -9.91
N GLU A 484 26.59 15.69 -10.72
CA GLU A 484 26.78 15.22 -12.10
C GLU A 484 27.50 16.26 -12.97
N ALA A 485 27.09 17.53 -12.91
CA ALA A 485 27.77 18.61 -13.64
C ALA A 485 29.23 18.81 -13.19
N GLY A 486 29.53 18.48 -11.93
CA GLY A 486 30.89 18.49 -11.37
C GLY A 486 31.74 17.28 -11.76
N GLY A 487 31.18 16.31 -12.49
CA GLY A 487 31.91 15.16 -13.00
C GLY A 487 32.15 14.04 -11.99
N VAL A 488 31.29 13.90 -10.98
CA VAL A 488 31.39 12.75 -10.05
C VAL A 488 31.17 11.43 -10.78
N ASP A 489 31.82 10.36 -10.31
CA ASP A 489 31.72 9.04 -10.94
C ASP A 489 30.48 8.26 -10.48
N LEU A 490 30.04 8.49 -9.25
CA LEU A 490 28.95 7.77 -8.59
C LEU A 490 28.17 8.73 -7.69
N ILE A 491 26.84 8.59 -7.65
CA ILE A 491 25.97 9.30 -6.70
C ILE A 491 25.29 8.28 -5.79
N VAL A 492 25.25 8.53 -4.49
CA VAL A 492 24.48 7.72 -3.53
C VAL A 492 23.42 8.59 -2.86
N VAL A 493 22.20 8.08 -2.77
CA VAL A 493 21.07 8.77 -2.12
C VAL A 493 20.55 7.97 -0.93
N TYR A 494 20.31 8.67 0.19
CA TYR A 494 19.75 8.09 1.42
C TYR A 494 19.23 9.18 2.36
N ASN A 495 18.49 8.77 3.38
CA ASN A 495 17.81 9.65 4.34
C ASN A 495 18.72 10.69 5.01
N SER A 496 19.93 10.34 5.46
CA SER A 496 20.86 11.32 6.04
C SER A 496 21.28 12.40 5.05
N GLY A 497 21.33 12.12 3.74
CA GLY A 497 21.53 13.14 2.72
C GLY A 497 20.40 14.18 2.76
N ARG A 498 19.14 13.73 2.72
CA ARG A 498 17.96 14.59 2.81
C ARG A 498 17.92 15.38 4.13
N PHE A 499 18.21 14.72 5.24
CA PHE A 499 18.21 15.36 6.56
C PHE A 499 19.29 16.43 6.70
N ARG A 500 20.49 16.22 6.13
CA ARG A 500 21.52 17.27 6.06
C ARG A 500 21.04 18.48 5.27
N MET A 501 20.39 18.26 4.13
CA MET A 501 19.82 19.34 3.33
C MET A 501 18.67 20.06 4.03
N ALA A 502 18.02 19.41 5.00
CA ALA A 502 17.05 20.03 5.91
C ALA A 502 17.70 20.70 7.15
N GLY A 503 19.03 20.78 7.23
CA GLY A 503 19.75 21.40 8.33
C GLY A 503 19.79 20.55 9.61
N ARG A 504 19.81 19.22 9.48
CA ARG A 504 19.98 18.27 10.60
C ARG A 504 21.32 17.55 10.52
N GLY A 505 21.81 17.02 11.65
CA GLY A 505 23.07 16.27 11.69
C GLY A 505 22.98 14.91 10.99
N SER A 506 24.11 14.38 10.51
CA SER A 506 24.17 13.11 9.76
C SER A 506 23.62 11.90 10.53
N LEU A 507 23.78 11.88 11.86
CA LEU A 507 23.26 10.80 12.71
C LEU A 507 21.73 10.76 12.79
N ALA A 508 21.02 11.82 12.38
CA ALA A 508 19.57 11.80 12.37
C ALA A 508 19.00 10.67 11.50
N GLY A 509 19.71 10.23 10.45
CA GLY A 509 19.28 9.12 9.63
C GLY A 509 19.43 7.74 10.28
N LEU A 510 20.12 7.63 11.40
CA LEU A 510 20.28 6.39 12.17
C LEU A 510 19.26 6.28 13.33
N LEU A 511 18.52 7.35 13.60
CA LEU A 511 17.58 7.45 14.70
C LEU A 511 16.14 7.22 14.20
N PRO A 512 15.18 6.88 15.08
CA PRO A 512 13.80 6.55 14.71
C PRO A 512 12.97 7.80 14.35
N PHE A 513 13.52 8.68 13.52
CA PHE A 513 12.84 9.87 13.02
C PHE A 513 12.06 9.59 11.74
N ALA A 514 12.46 8.58 10.97
CA ALA A 514 11.74 8.12 9.79
C ALA A 514 12.22 6.75 9.31
N ASP A 515 11.42 6.11 8.46
CA ASP A 515 11.80 4.92 7.70
C ASP A 515 12.80 5.29 6.59
N ALA A 516 14.05 4.84 6.73
CA ALA A 516 15.11 5.11 5.77
C ALA A 516 14.86 4.49 4.38
N ASN A 517 14.31 3.28 4.35
CA ASN A 517 14.03 2.54 3.11
C ASN A 517 12.83 3.14 2.36
N ALA A 518 11.84 3.70 3.07
CA ALA A 518 10.78 4.47 2.43
C ALA A 518 11.30 5.80 1.85
N ILE A 519 12.14 6.52 2.61
CA ILE A 519 12.72 7.80 2.15
C ILE A 519 13.54 7.63 0.86
N VAL A 520 14.36 6.58 0.74
CA VAL A 520 15.17 6.41 -0.47
C VAL A 520 14.29 6.17 -1.71
N LEU A 521 13.14 5.49 -1.56
CA LEU A 521 12.16 5.34 -2.64
C LEU A 521 11.52 6.68 -3.02
N GLU A 522 11.21 7.55 -2.05
CA GLU A 522 10.71 8.90 -2.33
C GLU A 522 11.76 9.74 -3.06
N MET A 523 13.01 9.72 -2.57
CA MET A 523 14.14 10.46 -3.15
C MET A 523 14.43 10.04 -4.59
N ALA A 524 14.10 8.80 -4.98
CA ALA A 524 14.24 8.33 -6.34
C ALA A 524 13.50 9.23 -7.34
N ASN A 525 12.29 9.70 -6.98
CA ASN A 525 11.47 10.58 -7.83
C ASN A 525 12.07 11.98 -7.97
N GLU A 526 12.89 12.42 -7.02
CA GLU A 526 13.55 13.72 -7.06
C GLU A 526 14.88 13.67 -7.83
N VAL A 527 15.59 12.55 -7.75
CA VAL A 527 16.98 12.43 -8.22
C VAL A 527 17.10 11.74 -9.58
N LEU A 528 16.47 10.58 -9.77
CA LEU A 528 16.64 9.81 -11.01
C LEU A 528 16.18 10.56 -12.27
N PRO A 529 15.11 11.39 -12.25
CA PRO A 529 14.72 12.14 -13.44
C PRO A 529 15.73 13.22 -13.86
N VAL A 530 16.55 13.73 -12.94
CA VAL A 530 17.45 14.88 -13.19
C VAL A 530 18.90 14.49 -13.48
N VAL A 531 19.34 13.31 -13.04
CA VAL A 531 20.66 12.73 -13.35
C VAL A 531 20.58 11.92 -14.64
N LYS A 532 21.49 12.12 -15.60
CA LYS A 532 21.38 11.54 -16.95
C LYS A 532 22.45 10.50 -17.29
N GLY A 533 23.69 10.72 -16.86
CA GLY A 533 24.85 9.93 -17.25
C GLY A 533 25.61 9.30 -16.08
N VAL A 534 25.38 9.75 -14.85
CA VAL A 534 26.06 9.22 -13.66
C VAL A 534 25.23 8.12 -12.99
N PRO A 535 25.82 6.96 -12.64
CA PRO A 535 25.13 5.92 -11.88
C PRO A 535 24.70 6.40 -10.48
N VAL A 536 23.41 6.26 -10.19
CA VAL A 536 22.82 6.57 -8.89
C VAL A 536 22.56 5.27 -8.12
N LEU A 537 23.01 5.22 -6.87
CA LEU A 537 22.90 4.09 -5.95
C LEU A 537 21.98 4.44 -4.77
N ALA A 538 21.25 3.45 -4.27
CA ALA A 538 20.38 3.60 -3.11
C ALA A 538 21.09 3.18 -1.81
N GLY A 539 21.03 4.03 -0.79
CA GLY A 539 21.35 3.59 0.58
C GLY A 539 20.19 2.77 1.15
N VAL A 540 20.50 1.56 1.59
CA VAL A 540 19.56 0.56 2.11
C VAL A 540 19.84 0.33 3.59
N CYS A 541 18.80 0.48 4.42
CA CYS A 541 18.82 0.03 5.81
C CYS A 541 18.61 -1.49 5.83
N ALA A 542 19.71 -2.26 5.87
CA ALA A 542 19.65 -3.71 5.75
C ALA A 542 19.07 -4.41 6.98
N THR A 543 19.18 -3.78 8.15
CA THR A 543 18.70 -4.31 9.44
C THR A 543 17.23 -3.98 9.71
N ASP A 544 16.51 -3.42 8.73
CA ASP A 544 15.09 -3.10 8.84
C ASP A 544 14.25 -4.39 8.96
N PRO A 545 13.67 -4.68 10.14
CA PRO A 545 12.99 -5.95 10.39
C PRO A 545 11.65 -6.08 9.64
N PHE A 546 11.16 -4.99 9.04
CA PHE A 546 9.88 -4.95 8.33
C PHE A 546 10.05 -5.08 6.81
N ARG A 547 11.29 -5.18 6.30
CA ARG A 547 11.57 -5.27 4.87
C ARG A 547 11.96 -6.68 4.46
N ARG A 548 11.25 -7.21 3.46
CA ARG A 548 11.68 -8.40 2.72
C ARG A 548 12.79 -8.00 1.75
N MET A 549 14.04 -8.11 2.20
CA MET A 549 15.20 -7.51 1.52
C MET A 549 15.34 -7.91 0.05
N GLU A 550 15.07 -9.17 -0.29
CA GLU A 550 15.10 -9.63 -1.69
C GLU A 550 14.10 -8.89 -2.59
N TYR A 551 12.88 -8.65 -2.08
CA TYR A 551 11.86 -7.92 -2.83
C TYR A 551 12.22 -6.43 -2.93
N PHE A 552 12.77 -5.87 -1.85
CA PHE A 552 13.16 -4.46 -1.82
C PHE A 552 14.30 -4.16 -2.80
N ILE A 553 15.33 -5.01 -2.88
CA ILE A 553 16.42 -4.85 -3.86
C ILE A 553 15.88 -4.97 -5.30
N LYS A 554 14.95 -5.90 -5.57
CA LYS A 554 14.26 -6.00 -6.88
C LYS A 554 13.45 -4.74 -7.21
N GLN A 555 12.83 -4.14 -6.22
CA GLN A 555 12.11 -2.87 -6.38
C GLN A 555 13.09 -1.73 -6.75
N LEU A 556 14.24 -1.63 -6.07
CA LEU A 556 15.27 -0.63 -6.37
C LEU A 556 15.84 -0.77 -7.79
N GLU A 557 16.15 -1.99 -8.22
CA GLU A 557 16.56 -2.28 -9.60
C GLU A 557 15.49 -1.84 -10.61
N THR A 558 14.22 -2.14 -10.33
CA THR A 558 13.09 -1.81 -11.22
C THR A 558 12.85 -0.30 -11.31
N ILE A 559 13.04 0.43 -10.21
CA ILE A 559 12.95 1.90 -10.17
C ILE A 559 14.06 2.56 -11.00
N GLY A 560 15.20 1.88 -11.17
CA GLY A 560 16.30 2.33 -12.02
C GLY A 560 17.58 2.70 -11.28
N PHE A 561 17.71 2.32 -10.00
CA PHE A 561 19.00 2.42 -9.31
C PHE A 561 20.01 1.44 -9.93
N TYR A 562 21.25 1.89 -10.06
CA TYR A 562 22.36 1.09 -10.60
C TYR A 562 22.99 0.17 -9.55
N GLY A 563 22.74 0.44 -8.27
CA GLY A 563 23.39 -0.25 -7.18
C GLY A 563 22.89 0.13 -5.80
N VAL A 564 23.50 -0.46 -4.78
CA VAL A 564 23.16 -0.26 -3.38
C VAL A 564 24.39 -0.01 -2.49
N GLN A 565 24.16 0.70 -1.39
CA GLN A 565 25.09 0.90 -0.27
C GLN A 565 24.36 0.56 1.04
N ASN A 566 25.04 -0.02 2.02
CA ASN A 566 24.50 -0.25 3.37
C ASN A 566 24.47 1.07 4.16
N PHE A 567 23.36 1.81 4.04
CA PHE A 567 23.14 3.02 4.82
C PHE A 567 21.65 3.25 5.03
N PRO A 568 21.18 3.51 6.26
CA PRO A 568 21.91 3.53 7.54
C PRO A 568 22.61 2.21 7.88
N THR A 569 23.74 2.29 8.57
CA THR A 569 24.57 1.14 8.94
C THR A 569 24.82 1.10 10.44
N VAL A 570 24.77 -0.10 11.01
CA VAL A 570 25.11 -0.33 12.42
C VAL A 570 26.60 -0.22 12.70
N GLY A 571 27.43 -0.18 11.65
CA GLY A 571 28.86 0.10 11.73
C GLY A 571 29.22 1.43 12.40
N LEU A 572 28.26 2.37 12.45
CA LEU A 572 28.41 3.66 13.13
C LEU A 572 28.06 3.64 14.63
N PHE A 573 27.48 2.56 15.15
CA PHE A 573 27.26 2.37 16.58
C PHE A 573 28.45 1.64 17.21
N ASP A 574 28.75 1.97 18.47
CA ASP A 574 29.80 1.34 19.28
C ASP A 574 29.29 0.94 20.69
N GLY A 575 30.21 0.39 21.49
CA GLY A 575 29.97 0.02 22.89
C GLY A 575 28.84 -1.00 23.10
N ASN A 576 28.23 -0.92 24.29
CA ASN A 576 27.14 -1.82 24.67
C ASN A 576 25.92 -1.70 23.74
N PHE A 577 25.66 -0.50 23.18
CA PHE A 577 24.53 -0.33 22.26
C PHE A 577 24.72 -1.13 20.97
N ARG A 578 25.91 -1.06 20.33
CA ARG A 578 26.24 -1.90 19.18
C ARG A 578 26.15 -3.39 19.52
N GLN A 579 26.68 -3.80 20.67
CA GLN A 579 26.63 -5.19 21.09
C GLN A 579 25.19 -5.70 21.19
N ASN A 580 24.29 -4.93 21.82
CA ASN A 580 22.87 -5.31 21.92
C ASN A 580 22.20 -5.40 20.54
N LEU A 581 22.55 -4.51 19.58
CA LEU A 581 22.02 -4.61 18.21
C LEU A 581 22.44 -5.93 17.54
N GLU A 582 23.71 -6.32 17.67
CA GLU A 582 24.20 -7.59 17.14
C GLU A 582 23.48 -8.79 17.79
N GLU A 583 23.34 -8.79 19.12
CA GLU A 583 22.73 -9.88 19.89
C GLU A 583 21.21 -10.02 19.67
N THR A 584 20.54 -8.94 19.26
CA THR A 584 19.08 -8.91 19.06
C THR A 584 18.66 -9.00 17.59
N GLY A 585 19.57 -9.36 16.69
CA GLY A 585 19.27 -9.62 15.28
C GLY A 585 19.22 -8.38 14.39
N MET A 586 19.88 -7.29 14.78
CA MET A 586 20.11 -6.08 13.97
C MET A 586 21.62 -5.90 13.71
N GLY A 587 22.31 -7.01 13.47
CA GLY A 587 23.75 -7.03 13.31
C GLY A 587 24.25 -6.65 11.91
N TYR A 588 25.55 -6.32 11.82
CA TYR A 588 26.20 -5.97 10.55
C TYR A 588 26.22 -7.14 9.56
N SER A 589 26.06 -8.38 10.04
CA SER A 589 25.90 -9.57 9.19
C SER A 589 24.72 -9.46 8.21
N LEU A 590 23.63 -8.79 8.59
CA LEU A 590 22.49 -8.53 7.69
C LEU A 590 22.84 -7.55 6.58
N GLU A 591 23.73 -6.59 6.83
CA GLU A 591 24.26 -5.69 5.80
C GLU A 591 25.11 -6.45 4.80
N VAL A 592 25.97 -7.37 5.27
CA VAL A 592 26.77 -8.26 4.42
C VAL A 592 25.86 -9.15 3.57
N GLU A 593 24.79 -9.70 4.15
CA GLU A 593 23.81 -10.51 3.42
C GLU A 593 23.07 -9.70 2.34
N MET A 594 22.66 -8.47 2.64
CA MET A 594 22.03 -7.56 1.69
C MET A 594 22.96 -7.27 0.50
N ILE A 595 24.24 -7.02 0.75
CA ILE A 595 25.25 -6.83 -0.31
C ILE A 595 25.43 -8.09 -1.15
N SER A 596 25.50 -9.27 -0.52
CA SER A 596 25.57 -10.55 -1.24
C SER A 596 24.40 -10.73 -2.19
N ARG A 597 23.17 -10.43 -1.73
CA ARG A 597 21.95 -10.52 -2.53
C ARG A 597 21.99 -9.55 -3.71
N ALA A 598 22.37 -8.30 -3.49
CA ALA A 598 22.49 -7.30 -4.55
C ALA A 598 23.55 -7.68 -5.59
N HIS A 599 24.71 -8.18 -5.15
CA HIS A 599 25.76 -8.67 -6.04
C HIS A 599 25.26 -9.84 -6.91
N ASN A 600 24.57 -10.81 -6.31
CA ASN A 600 23.99 -11.95 -7.05
C ASN A 600 22.91 -11.55 -8.07
N MET A 601 22.31 -10.37 -7.91
CA MET A 601 21.38 -9.76 -8.86
C MET A 601 22.08 -8.91 -9.94
N GLY A 602 23.41 -8.80 -9.90
CA GLY A 602 24.21 -8.04 -10.84
C GLY A 602 24.24 -6.53 -10.60
N LEU A 603 23.68 -6.05 -9.48
CA LEU A 603 23.73 -4.64 -9.10
C LEU A 603 25.13 -4.22 -8.65
N LEU A 604 25.49 -2.96 -8.88
CA LEU A 604 26.69 -2.38 -8.31
C LEU A 604 26.57 -2.33 -6.78
N THR A 605 27.64 -2.63 -6.06
CA THR A 605 27.63 -2.70 -4.59
C THR A 605 28.78 -1.89 -4.03
N THR A 606 28.47 -0.93 -3.15
CA THR A 606 29.45 0.03 -2.62
C THR A 606 29.40 0.16 -1.09
N PRO A 607 29.48 -0.95 -0.31
CA PRO A 607 29.28 -0.89 1.14
C PRO A 607 30.33 -0.08 1.90
N TYR A 608 29.92 0.50 3.02
CA TYR A 608 30.78 0.97 4.08
C TYR A 608 31.31 -0.18 4.95
N ALA A 609 32.60 -0.15 5.26
CA ALA A 609 33.25 -1.00 6.25
C ALA A 609 34.07 -0.15 7.23
N PHE A 610 34.08 -0.53 8.51
CA PHE A 610 34.68 0.27 9.59
C PHE A 610 35.94 -0.36 10.17
N ASN A 611 36.20 -1.63 9.86
CA ASN A 611 37.37 -2.39 10.30
C ASN A 611 37.77 -3.46 9.26
N PRO A 612 38.98 -4.06 9.39
CA PRO A 612 39.46 -5.10 8.48
C PRO A 612 38.55 -6.32 8.35
N GLU A 613 37.90 -6.74 9.43
CA GLU A 613 37.01 -7.91 9.45
C GLU A 613 35.76 -7.68 8.60
N GLU A 614 35.10 -6.53 8.76
CA GLU A 614 33.94 -6.13 7.96
C GLU A 614 34.32 -5.96 6.48
N ALA A 615 35.50 -5.42 6.19
CA ALA A 615 36.01 -5.27 4.82
C ALA A 615 36.24 -6.63 4.14
N ALA A 616 36.87 -7.57 4.85
CA ALA A 616 37.05 -8.93 4.36
C ALA A 616 35.70 -9.64 4.15
N ALA A 617 34.72 -9.43 5.02
CA ALA A 617 33.37 -9.99 4.89
C ALA A 617 32.65 -9.45 3.64
N MET A 618 32.69 -8.12 3.42
CA MET A 618 32.10 -7.48 2.23
C MET A 618 32.79 -7.94 0.94
N ALA A 619 34.12 -8.04 0.93
CA ALA A 619 34.88 -8.53 -0.22
C ALA A 619 34.52 -9.99 -0.55
N LYS A 620 34.37 -10.84 0.47
CA LYS A 620 34.02 -12.26 0.32
C LYS A 620 32.67 -12.48 -0.36
N VAL A 621 31.70 -11.57 -0.15
CA VAL A 621 30.37 -11.66 -0.77
C VAL A 621 30.28 -10.95 -2.12
N GLY A 622 31.40 -10.46 -2.66
CA GLY A 622 31.47 -9.86 -3.99
C GLY A 622 31.21 -8.35 -4.03
N ALA A 623 31.45 -7.62 -2.93
CA ALA A 623 31.40 -6.15 -2.98
C ALA A 623 32.33 -5.60 -4.06
N HIS A 624 31.77 -4.82 -4.99
CA HIS A 624 32.54 -4.24 -6.10
C HIS A 624 33.44 -3.10 -5.64
N ILE A 625 32.92 -2.27 -4.74
CA ILE A 625 33.63 -1.15 -4.12
C ILE A 625 33.45 -1.25 -2.61
N ILE A 626 34.52 -1.09 -1.83
CA ILE A 626 34.42 -0.99 -0.36
C ILE A 626 34.84 0.41 0.05
N VAL A 627 33.99 1.07 0.84
CA VAL A 627 34.24 2.42 1.34
C VAL A 627 34.71 2.33 2.79
N ALA A 628 36.00 2.54 3.02
CA ALA A 628 36.60 2.60 4.35
C ALA A 628 36.09 3.83 5.10
N HIS A 629 35.24 3.61 6.12
CA HIS A 629 34.50 4.67 6.80
C HIS A 629 35.15 5.03 8.16
N MET A 630 35.68 6.26 8.28
CA MET A 630 36.44 6.74 9.46
C MET A 630 35.58 7.43 10.55
N GLY A 631 34.28 7.26 10.47
CA GLY A 631 33.30 7.84 11.41
C GLY A 631 32.75 9.18 10.92
N LEU A 632 32.08 9.93 11.79
CA LEU A 632 31.44 11.19 11.42
C LEU A 632 32.46 12.24 10.98
N THR A 633 32.15 12.94 9.89
CA THR A 633 32.98 14.03 9.36
C THR A 633 32.98 15.24 10.31
N THR A 634 34.16 15.83 10.54
CA THR A 634 34.34 16.96 11.48
C THR A 634 34.18 18.35 10.87
N ALA A 635 34.17 18.49 9.55
CA ALA A 635 34.05 19.78 8.87
C ALA A 635 32.59 20.27 8.69
N GLY A 636 32.41 21.60 8.60
CA GLY A 636 31.14 22.28 8.38
C GLY A 636 30.49 22.83 9.66
N SER A 637 29.40 23.60 9.53
CA SER A 637 28.67 24.20 10.66
C SER A 637 27.91 23.20 11.55
N ILE A 638 27.87 21.92 11.15
CA ILE A 638 27.09 20.83 11.78
C ILE A 638 27.91 19.54 12.03
N GLY A 639 29.24 19.58 11.88
CA GLY A 639 30.13 18.41 12.00
C GLY A 639 30.39 17.97 13.45
N ALA A 640 30.83 16.72 13.63
CA ALA A 640 31.17 16.17 14.96
C ALA A 640 32.52 16.73 15.48
N LYS A 641 32.68 16.87 16.80
CA LYS A 641 33.91 17.39 17.44
C LYS A 641 34.96 16.32 17.76
N THR A 642 34.56 15.05 17.70
CA THR A 642 35.38 13.88 18.03
C THR A 642 35.73 13.14 16.75
N ALA A 643 37.00 13.11 16.35
CA ALA A 643 37.45 12.27 15.26
C ALA A 643 38.91 11.81 15.43
N VAL A 644 39.21 10.73 14.72
CA VAL A 644 40.53 10.15 14.57
C VAL A 644 41.42 11.11 13.79
N THR A 645 42.72 11.19 14.11
CA THR A 645 43.67 12.05 13.39
C THR A 645 43.80 11.64 11.92
N LEU A 646 44.36 12.51 11.08
CA LEU A 646 44.54 12.19 9.65
C LEU A 646 45.52 11.01 9.46
N ASP A 647 46.62 11.00 10.24
CA ASP A 647 47.62 9.93 10.19
C ASP A 647 47.04 8.59 10.63
N ASP A 648 46.29 8.58 11.74
CA ASP A 648 45.60 7.38 12.21
C ASP A 648 44.51 6.92 11.21
N SER A 649 43.85 7.86 10.53
CA SER A 649 42.86 7.55 9.48
C SER A 649 43.53 6.88 8.28
N ALA A 650 44.72 7.33 7.86
CA ALA A 650 45.47 6.72 6.78
C ALA A 650 45.86 5.26 7.11
N VAL A 651 46.35 5.00 8.33
CA VAL A 651 46.71 3.65 8.79
C VAL A 651 45.47 2.73 8.78
N ARG A 652 44.33 3.21 9.29
CA ARG A 652 43.09 2.43 9.33
C ARG A 652 42.51 2.16 7.94
N VAL A 653 42.50 3.15 7.06
CA VAL A 653 42.07 2.99 5.66
C VAL A 653 42.96 1.96 4.96
N GLN A 654 44.28 2.02 5.14
CA GLN A 654 45.20 1.03 4.57
C GLN A 654 44.91 -0.39 5.08
N ALA A 655 44.69 -0.56 6.39
CA ALA A 655 44.37 -1.86 6.96
C ALA A 655 43.05 -2.46 6.41
N ILE A 656 42.03 -1.63 6.22
CA ILE A 656 40.76 -2.01 5.58
C ILE A 656 40.98 -2.39 4.11
N ALA A 657 41.76 -1.59 3.38
CA ALA A 657 42.08 -1.84 1.97
C ALA A 657 42.84 -3.16 1.80
N ASP A 658 43.88 -3.39 2.59
CA ASP A 658 44.69 -4.61 2.55
C ASP A 658 43.86 -5.85 2.85
N ALA A 659 42.93 -5.77 3.80
CA ALA A 659 42.04 -6.87 4.14
C ALA A 659 41.06 -7.20 3.00
N ALA A 660 40.47 -6.17 2.37
CA ALA A 660 39.60 -6.34 1.21
C ALA A 660 40.34 -6.95 0.01
N LEU A 661 41.48 -6.37 -0.37
CA LEU A 661 42.27 -6.78 -1.54
C LEU A 661 42.88 -8.17 -1.39
N ARG A 662 43.15 -8.61 -0.16
CA ARG A 662 43.60 -9.99 0.13
C ARG A 662 42.53 -11.02 -0.20
N ILE A 663 41.26 -10.68 -0.03
CA ILE A 663 40.13 -11.55 -0.37
C ILE A 663 39.78 -11.45 -1.86
N ASN A 664 39.71 -10.23 -2.39
CA ASN A 664 39.41 -9.97 -3.78
C ASN A 664 40.29 -8.85 -4.34
N PRO A 665 41.35 -9.18 -5.11
CA PRO A 665 42.26 -8.20 -5.69
C PRO A 665 41.59 -7.22 -6.68
N ASP A 666 40.41 -7.56 -7.19
CA ASP A 666 39.66 -6.74 -8.15
C ASP A 666 38.75 -5.69 -7.50
N THR A 667 38.60 -5.69 -6.17
CA THR A 667 37.77 -4.75 -5.43
C THR A 667 38.37 -3.35 -5.44
N ILE A 668 37.55 -2.33 -5.73
CA ILE A 668 37.95 -0.92 -5.63
C ILE A 668 37.78 -0.46 -4.17
N VAL A 669 38.72 0.31 -3.63
CA VAL A 669 38.62 0.85 -2.27
C VAL A 669 38.54 2.37 -2.32
N LEU A 670 37.53 2.93 -1.66
CA LEU A 670 37.37 4.38 -1.42
C LEU A 670 37.47 4.67 0.08
N CYS A 671 37.64 5.93 0.46
CA CYS A 671 37.65 6.35 1.86
C CYS A 671 36.64 7.47 2.13
N HIS A 672 36.03 7.47 3.32
CA HIS A 672 35.02 8.45 3.72
C HIS A 672 35.06 8.74 5.23
N GLY A 673 34.64 9.94 5.64
CA GLY A 673 34.38 10.28 7.05
C GLY A 673 35.59 10.76 7.86
N GLY A 674 35.39 10.99 9.16
CA GLY A 674 36.44 11.41 10.09
C GLY A 674 37.10 12.75 9.75
N THR A 675 38.44 12.81 9.82
CA THR A 675 39.27 13.97 9.48
C THR A 675 39.70 14.02 8.01
N LEU A 676 38.99 13.30 7.13
CA LEU A 676 39.18 13.37 5.68
C LEU A 676 38.53 14.58 4.96
N PRO A 677 38.08 15.72 5.57
CA PRO A 677 37.71 16.88 4.77
C PRO A 677 38.90 17.37 3.94
N ILE A 678 38.63 17.66 2.68
CA ILE A 678 39.54 18.35 1.77
C ILE A 678 39.93 19.70 2.39
N PHE A 679 41.15 19.79 2.92
CA PHE A 679 41.83 21.08 3.10
C PHE A 679 42.20 21.61 1.71
N TRP A 680 41.28 22.33 1.07
CA TRP A 680 41.65 23.23 -0.01
C TRP A 680 42.18 24.51 0.65
N LYS A 681 43.47 24.54 1.00
CA LYS A 681 44.15 25.83 1.18
C LYS A 681 44.25 26.42 -0.24
N PRO A 682 43.60 27.55 -0.54
CA PRO A 682 43.80 28.20 -1.82
C PRO A 682 45.28 28.57 -1.91
N LEU A 683 45.94 28.15 -3.00
CA LEU A 683 47.16 28.80 -3.46
C LEU A 683 46.78 30.25 -3.78
N VAL A 684 46.97 31.14 -2.80
CA VAL A 684 46.99 32.57 -3.03
C VAL A 684 48.12 32.83 -4.02
N PRO A 685 47.86 33.42 -5.21
CA PRO A 685 48.94 33.88 -6.05
C PRO A 685 49.66 34.98 -5.27
N TYR A 686 50.97 34.87 -5.15
CA TYR A 686 51.83 35.97 -4.70
C TYR A 686 51.60 37.16 -5.67
N LEU A 687 50.66 38.04 -5.35
CA LEU A 687 50.52 39.34 -5.99
C LEU A 687 51.51 40.26 -5.30
N ASP A 688 52.53 40.64 -6.07
CA ASP A 688 53.54 41.65 -5.76
C ASP A 688 52.88 42.95 -5.24
N PRO A 689 53.23 43.46 -4.04
CA PRO A 689 52.60 44.65 -3.44
C PRO A 689 52.87 45.98 -4.15
N LYS A 690 53.46 46.02 -5.35
CA LYS A 690 53.96 47.27 -5.97
C LYS A 690 53.12 47.92 -7.07
N ARG A 691 51.86 47.56 -7.27
CA ARG A 691 50.99 48.30 -8.23
C ARG A 691 49.57 48.54 -7.72
N GLN A 692 49.43 49.45 -6.77
CA GLN A 692 48.27 50.32 -6.69
C GLN A 692 48.74 51.77 -6.48
N SER A 693 48.99 52.45 -7.59
CA SER A 693 48.86 53.89 -7.70
C SER A 693 48.09 54.18 -8.99
N SER A 694 47.13 55.10 -8.86
CA SER A 694 46.31 55.76 -9.88
C SER A 694 45.16 54.98 -10.53
N SER A 695 43.98 55.62 -10.32
CA SER A 695 42.71 55.65 -11.09
C SER A 695 41.62 54.68 -10.64
#